data_AF-A0A9P9XV52-F1
#
_entry.id   AF-A0A9P9XV52-F1
#
_cell.length_a   1.000
_cell.length_b   1.000
_cell.length_c   1.000
_cell.angle_alpha   90.00
_cell.angle_beta   90.00
_cell.angle_gamma   90.00
#
_symmetry.space_group_name_H-M   'P 1'
#
loop_
_entity.id
_entity.type
_entity.pdbx_description
1 polymer ?
#
loop_
_entity_poly.entity_id
_entity_poly.type
_entity_poly.pdbx_seq_one_letter_code
_entity_poly.pdbx_strand_id
1 'polypeptide(L)'
;MAVVATIKCVVVGDGAVGKTCLLISYTTNKFPSEYVPTVFDNYAVTVMIGDEPYTLGLFDTAGQEDYDRLRPLSYPQTDVFLVCFSVTSPASFENVREKWFPEVHHHCPGVPCLIVGTQVDLRDDPSVRDKLAKQKMSPVRREDGERMAKELGAVKYVECSALTQYKLKDVFDEAIVAALEPPAPKKKSHRAYIMAAVHELAERVKDESAKIYIDTDTGIDDTANADGSELKPYKTLAFAYIQDLDKPSPPSYLIRSSVTGPLTADEDPSVRLIWKEPAKSAVKKGLAGVEQHKKKLAKQQQAQAAQEEQQKQRLKVLEDAKKIVLKQDPSLPKAEKITIANKDVALGEGEKKGARVKVSGRIHQLRTQKQVTFITLTDGYGQMQCLLQGELTKTYDAMTFALGTSLTLYGELKKVPEDKKAPDSRELHVDYYEVIGSSPSGEDAITNKVSHAQNQWDQSMLDNRHLVLRGDHAAALMKLRAHTEWAFVKTFHDMKFVKVAPPALVQTQVEGGATLFNVPYYDEKAFLTQSSQLYLETVLPSLGNVYCIEKSFRAEKSLTRRHLSEYTHVEAELDFIDFADLLEHLEEIICRVIDAVLEDTEMAAFLEELNPTFQKPQRPFMRMKYSDAIEWLNKQDPPILNEEGNTHVFGDDIAEAAERRMTDIINRPIFLTHFPTQIKAFYMKKDPSDARVTESVDCLMPGVGEIVGGSMRMEGYEELMAAYEREGIPAKDYYWYTDQRKYGTSPHGGYGLGLERFLAWLANQHTVRTTCLYPRFMGRCKP
;
A
#
# COMPACT_ATOMS: atom_id res chain seq x y z
N MET A 1 -23.97 51.29 -1.75
CA MET A 1 -23.26 50.26 -0.97
C MET A 1 -21.78 50.59 -1.07
N ALA A 2 -21.11 50.85 0.05
CA ALA A 2 -19.66 51.03 0.05
C ALA A 2 -19.01 49.74 -0.45
N VAL A 3 -18.10 49.84 -1.42
CA VAL A 3 -17.35 48.69 -1.93
C VAL A 3 -16.39 48.26 -0.82
N VAL A 4 -16.67 47.12 -0.19
CA VAL A 4 -15.77 46.53 0.83
C VAL A 4 -14.50 46.09 0.12
N ALA A 5 -13.35 46.70 0.46
CA ALA A 5 -12.07 46.34 -0.13
C ALA A 5 -11.69 44.90 0.25
N THR A 6 -11.15 44.14 -0.69
CA THR A 6 -10.79 42.73 -0.51
C THR A 6 -9.28 42.56 -0.54
N ILE A 7 -8.73 41.81 0.43
CA ILE A 7 -7.32 41.42 0.50
C ILE A 7 -7.25 39.92 0.25
N LYS A 8 -6.51 39.49 -0.77
CA LYS A 8 -6.25 38.08 -1.08
C LYS A 8 -4.94 37.63 -0.44
N CYS A 9 -5.05 36.69 0.49
CA CYS A 9 -3.95 36.04 1.18
C CYS A 9 -3.85 34.57 0.76
N VAL A 10 -2.72 34.17 0.18
CA VAL A 10 -2.48 32.77 -0.23
C VAL A 10 -1.48 32.11 0.72
N VAL A 11 -1.79 30.89 1.15
CA VAL A 11 -0.95 30.12 2.08
C VAL A 11 -0.27 28.97 1.36
N VAL A 12 1.06 28.93 1.39
CA VAL A 12 1.90 27.90 0.74
C VAL A 12 2.84 27.25 1.76
N GLY A 13 3.42 26.09 1.41
CA GLY A 13 4.31 25.33 2.29
C GLY A 13 4.09 23.82 2.16
N ASP A 14 4.97 23.03 2.75
CA ASP A 14 4.94 21.56 2.66
C ASP A 14 3.60 20.94 3.12
N GLY A 15 3.37 19.69 2.71
CA GLY A 15 2.31 18.86 3.29
C GLY A 15 2.44 18.76 4.82
N ALA A 16 1.30 18.70 5.50
CA ALA A 16 1.20 18.49 6.95
C ALA A 16 1.85 19.55 7.88
N VAL A 17 2.28 20.71 7.35
CA VAL A 17 2.78 21.83 8.19
C VAL A 17 1.67 22.67 8.83
N GLY A 18 0.41 22.25 8.78
CA GLY A 18 -0.69 22.92 9.49
C GLY A 18 -1.29 24.16 8.81
N LYS A 19 -1.12 24.35 7.50
CA LYS A 19 -1.74 25.45 6.72
C LYS A 19 -3.27 25.49 6.85
N THR A 20 -3.92 24.37 6.58
CA THR A 20 -5.38 24.23 6.70
C THR A 20 -5.86 24.44 8.14
N CYS A 21 -5.12 23.89 9.12
CA CYS A 21 -5.43 24.08 10.54
C CYS A 21 -5.31 25.56 10.96
N LEU A 22 -4.31 26.28 10.45
CA LEU A 22 -4.11 27.72 10.66
C LEU A 22 -5.35 28.49 10.19
N LEU A 23 -5.79 28.25 8.95
CA LEU A 23 -6.92 28.95 8.34
C LEU A 23 -8.25 28.61 9.03
N ILE A 24 -8.53 27.33 9.27
CA ILE A 24 -9.76 26.90 9.95
C ILE A 24 -9.80 27.44 11.38
N SER A 25 -8.70 27.37 12.12
CA SER A 25 -8.69 27.84 13.51
C SER A 25 -8.89 29.35 13.60
N TYR A 26 -8.35 30.11 12.64
CA TYR A 26 -8.54 31.56 12.58
C TYR A 26 -9.98 31.94 12.22
N THR A 27 -10.57 31.24 11.25
CA THR A 27 -11.93 31.54 10.77
C THR A 27 -13.03 31.04 11.71
N THR A 28 -12.80 29.95 12.45
CA THR A 28 -13.84 29.30 13.28
C THR A 28 -13.62 29.41 14.78
N ASN A 29 -12.47 29.95 15.22
CA ASN A 29 -12.01 29.92 16.61
C ASN A 29 -12.00 28.50 17.23
N LYS A 30 -11.89 27.45 16.40
CA LYS A 30 -11.82 26.05 16.82
C LYS A 30 -10.78 25.29 16.00
N PHE A 31 -9.99 24.45 16.67
CA PHE A 31 -9.08 23.54 15.99
C PHE A 31 -9.87 22.39 15.34
N PRO A 32 -9.63 22.06 14.06
CA PRO A 32 -10.34 20.98 13.38
C PRO A 32 -9.97 19.61 13.95
N SER A 33 -10.98 18.79 14.30
CA SER A 33 -10.80 17.43 14.84
C SER A 33 -10.67 16.35 13.77
N GLU A 34 -11.02 16.65 12.52
CA GLU A 34 -10.97 15.72 11.39
C GLU A 34 -10.02 16.29 10.33
N TYR A 35 -9.07 15.46 9.88
CA TYR A 35 -8.10 15.84 8.85
C TYR A 35 -8.65 15.52 7.46
N VAL A 36 -8.99 16.57 6.71
CA VAL A 36 -9.33 16.47 5.28
C VAL A 36 -8.13 17.04 4.49
N PRO A 37 -7.49 16.27 3.59
CA PRO A 37 -6.40 16.77 2.76
C PRO A 37 -6.86 17.89 1.81
N THR A 38 -6.24 19.07 1.89
CA THR A 38 -6.61 20.20 1.03
C THR A 38 -5.99 20.10 -0.35
N VAL A 39 -6.85 20.18 -1.37
CA VAL A 39 -6.45 20.43 -2.78
C VAL A 39 -6.44 21.94 -3.03
N PHE A 40 -7.59 22.60 -2.83
CA PHE A 40 -7.78 24.06 -2.73
C PHE A 40 -9.03 24.36 -1.90
N ASP A 41 -8.92 25.26 -0.92
CA ASP A 41 -10.06 25.77 -0.16
C ASP A 41 -9.95 27.28 0.00
N ASN A 42 -11.07 27.98 -0.17
CA ASN A 42 -11.14 29.42 -0.02
C ASN A 42 -12.06 29.79 1.15
N TYR A 43 -11.51 30.52 2.11
CA TYR A 43 -12.26 31.08 3.23
C TYR A 43 -12.32 32.60 3.08
N ALA A 44 -13.37 33.22 3.60
CA ALA A 44 -13.47 34.69 3.63
C ALA A 44 -13.91 35.13 5.02
N VAL A 45 -13.20 36.10 5.59
CA VAL A 45 -13.57 36.72 6.87
C VAL A 45 -13.58 38.23 6.72
N THR A 46 -14.52 38.89 7.39
CA THR A 46 -14.55 40.35 7.45
C THR A 46 -13.78 40.82 8.68
N VAL A 47 -12.79 41.68 8.48
CA VAL A 47 -11.96 42.28 9.53
C VAL A 47 -12.12 43.79 9.52
N MET A 48 -12.09 44.42 10.70
CA MET A 48 -12.15 45.88 10.82
C MET A 48 -10.73 46.44 10.92
N ILE A 49 -10.37 47.36 10.03
CA ILE A 49 -9.08 48.06 10.04
C ILE A 49 -9.38 49.55 10.29
N GLY A 50 -9.12 50.01 11.51
CA GLY A 50 -9.69 51.27 11.98
C GLY A 50 -11.22 51.18 12.03
N ASP A 51 -11.90 52.10 11.35
CA ASP A 51 -13.37 52.13 11.25
C ASP A 51 -13.90 51.54 9.92
N GLU A 52 -13.02 51.02 9.05
CA GLU A 52 -13.39 50.48 7.74
C GLU A 52 -13.39 48.95 7.70
N PRO A 53 -14.44 48.30 7.15
CA PRO A 53 -14.48 46.85 6.97
C PRO A 53 -13.69 46.42 5.72
N TYR A 54 -12.88 45.38 5.87
CA TYR A 54 -12.16 44.69 4.80
C TYR A 54 -12.54 43.22 4.74
N THR A 55 -12.58 42.64 3.54
CA THR A 55 -12.75 41.17 3.36
C THR A 55 -11.39 40.53 3.14
N LEU A 56 -10.95 39.68 4.05
CA LEU A 56 -9.74 38.86 3.90
C LEU A 56 -10.13 37.53 3.25
N GLY A 57 -9.77 37.34 1.98
CA GLY A 57 -9.88 36.09 1.25
C GLY A 57 -8.65 35.22 1.50
N LEU A 58 -8.84 34.08 2.13
CA LEU A 58 -7.81 33.13 2.54
C LEU A 58 -7.83 31.93 1.59
N PHE A 59 -6.74 31.74 0.85
CA PHE A 59 -6.61 30.69 -0.17
C PHE A 59 -5.64 29.62 0.35
N ASP A 60 -6.18 28.47 0.73
CA ASP A 60 -5.41 27.31 1.16
C ASP A 60 -4.92 26.52 -0.05
N THR A 61 -3.65 26.11 -0.02
CA THR A 61 -3.04 25.39 -1.14
C THR A 61 -2.44 24.05 -0.73
N ALA A 62 -2.54 23.07 -1.63
CA ALA A 62 -1.93 21.75 -1.44
C ALA A 62 -0.39 21.85 -1.33
N GLY A 63 0.17 21.23 -0.29
CA GLY A 63 1.62 21.18 -0.05
C GLY A 63 2.33 19.96 -0.64
N GLN A 64 1.60 19.09 -1.35
CA GLN A 64 2.15 17.88 -1.96
C GLN A 64 2.63 18.17 -3.39
N GLU A 65 3.67 17.46 -3.84
CA GLU A 65 4.28 17.66 -5.16
C GLU A 65 3.34 17.34 -6.33
N ASP A 66 2.40 16.40 -6.13
CA ASP A 66 1.39 16.02 -7.12
C ASP A 66 0.52 17.20 -7.59
N TYR A 67 0.47 18.29 -6.81
CA TYR A 67 -0.28 19.51 -7.11
C TYR A 67 0.59 20.70 -7.52
N ASP A 68 1.89 20.52 -7.76
CA ASP A 68 2.82 21.61 -8.12
C ASP A 68 2.37 22.36 -9.39
N ARG A 69 1.64 21.71 -10.31
CA ARG A 69 1.09 22.35 -11.52
C ARG A 69 -0.24 23.06 -11.32
N LEU A 70 -1.00 22.68 -10.29
CA LEU A 70 -2.31 23.26 -10.00
C LEU A 70 -2.18 24.43 -9.03
N ARG A 71 -1.21 24.38 -8.10
CA ARG A 71 -1.00 25.40 -7.07
C ARG A 71 -0.88 26.82 -7.61
N PRO A 72 -0.10 27.08 -8.67
CA PRO A 72 0.06 28.43 -9.20
C PRO A 72 -1.24 29.06 -9.72
N LEU A 73 -2.30 28.27 -9.97
CA LEU A 73 -3.60 28.79 -10.37
C LEU A 73 -4.26 29.65 -9.28
N SER A 74 -3.85 29.49 -8.01
CA SER A 74 -4.33 30.31 -6.90
C SER A 74 -3.56 31.63 -6.73
N TYR A 75 -2.42 31.82 -7.41
CA TYR A 75 -1.53 32.95 -7.21
C TYR A 75 -1.93 34.27 -7.88
N PRO A 76 -2.67 34.32 -9.02
CA PRO A 76 -3.04 35.59 -9.65
C PRO A 76 -3.75 36.53 -8.68
N GLN A 77 -3.39 37.82 -8.73
CA GLN A 77 -3.98 38.88 -7.89
C GLN A 77 -3.82 38.64 -6.38
N THR A 78 -2.76 37.96 -5.95
CA THR A 78 -2.45 37.79 -4.53
C THR A 78 -1.85 39.07 -3.96
N ASP A 79 -2.40 39.55 -2.85
CA ASP A 79 -1.93 40.76 -2.16
C ASP A 79 -0.83 40.43 -1.13
N VAL A 80 -0.84 39.22 -0.54
CA VAL A 80 0.18 38.76 0.41
C VAL A 80 0.27 37.23 0.45
N PHE A 81 1.49 36.70 0.60
CA PHE A 81 1.73 35.27 0.82
C PHE A 81 2.10 34.94 2.26
N LEU A 82 1.56 33.83 2.78
CA LEU A 82 2.05 33.15 3.97
C LEU A 82 2.84 31.91 3.55
N VAL A 83 4.15 31.91 3.78
CA VAL A 83 5.02 30.76 3.50
C VAL A 83 5.24 30.00 4.81
N CYS A 84 4.53 28.88 4.95
CA CYS A 84 4.45 28.12 6.19
C CYS A 84 5.44 26.95 6.22
N PHE A 85 6.04 26.74 7.39
CA PHE A 85 6.75 25.52 7.75
C PHE A 85 6.39 25.11 9.18
N SER A 86 6.61 23.84 9.53
CA SER A 86 6.43 23.37 10.91
C SER A 86 7.73 23.49 11.69
N VAL A 87 7.68 24.07 12.90
CA VAL A 87 8.88 24.20 13.75
C VAL A 87 9.40 22.85 14.23
N THR A 88 8.62 21.77 14.07
CA THR A 88 9.02 20.40 14.39
C THR A 88 9.51 19.62 13.17
N SER A 89 9.56 20.24 11.99
CA SER A 89 10.03 19.62 10.75
C SER A 89 11.14 20.47 10.11
N PRO A 90 12.42 20.18 10.44
CA PRO A 90 13.57 20.88 9.87
C PRO A 90 13.62 20.82 8.33
N ALA A 91 13.16 19.73 7.72
CA ALA A 91 13.05 19.62 6.26
C ALA A 91 12.09 20.66 5.67
N SER A 92 10.91 20.86 6.29
CA SER A 92 9.96 21.87 5.83
C SER A 92 10.48 23.30 5.96
N PHE A 93 11.39 23.54 6.91
CA PHE A 93 12.07 24.82 7.07
C PHE A 93 13.07 25.07 5.94
N GLU A 94 13.91 24.11 5.59
CA GLU A 94 14.83 24.27 4.44
C GLU A 94 14.08 24.45 3.12
N ASN A 95 12.98 23.73 2.93
CA ASN A 95 12.12 23.86 1.74
C ASN A 95 11.54 25.26 1.54
N VAL A 96 11.46 26.09 2.59
CA VAL A 96 11.09 27.52 2.44
C VAL A 96 12.09 28.23 1.51
N ARG A 97 13.39 28.01 1.73
CA ARG A 97 14.46 28.64 0.92
C ARG A 97 14.61 27.98 -0.44
N GLU A 98 14.48 26.66 -0.49
CA GLU A 98 14.80 25.89 -1.71
C GLU A 98 13.64 25.82 -2.70
N LYS A 99 12.39 25.84 -2.21
CA LYS A 99 11.19 25.64 -3.02
C LYS A 99 10.19 26.78 -2.91
N TRP A 100 9.62 26.99 -1.74
CA TRP A 100 8.39 27.78 -1.60
C TRP A 100 8.58 29.27 -1.84
N PHE A 101 9.63 29.86 -1.26
CA PHE A 101 9.91 31.28 -1.46
C PHE A 101 10.35 31.60 -2.91
N PRO A 102 11.24 30.81 -3.54
CA PRO A 102 11.52 30.94 -4.98
C PRO A 102 10.27 30.81 -5.86
N GLU A 103 9.39 29.84 -5.58
CA GLU A 103 8.17 29.58 -6.37
C GLU A 103 7.21 30.79 -6.34
N VAL A 104 6.87 31.30 -5.16
CA VAL A 104 5.95 32.46 -5.06
C VAL A 104 6.58 33.73 -5.65
N HIS A 105 7.89 33.91 -5.51
CA HIS A 105 8.59 35.07 -6.08
C HIS A 105 8.70 34.99 -7.61
N HIS A 106 8.79 33.77 -8.17
CA HIS A 106 8.78 33.55 -9.61
C HIS A 106 7.42 33.89 -10.22
N HIS A 107 6.33 33.42 -9.61
CA HIS A 107 4.98 33.63 -10.12
C HIS A 107 4.38 35.01 -9.78
N CYS A 108 4.76 35.59 -8.65
CA CYS A 108 4.21 36.85 -8.13
C CYS A 108 5.34 37.77 -7.64
N PRO A 109 6.20 38.27 -8.55
CA PRO A 109 7.32 39.12 -8.17
C PRO A 109 6.83 40.41 -7.51
N GLY A 110 7.42 40.74 -6.37
CA GLY A 110 7.12 41.97 -5.62
C GLY A 110 5.93 41.86 -4.65
N VAL A 111 5.20 40.75 -4.63
CA VAL A 111 4.14 40.53 -3.62
C VAL A 111 4.79 40.26 -2.25
N PRO A 112 4.35 40.95 -1.18
CA PRO A 112 4.90 40.75 0.16
C PRO A 112 4.68 39.32 0.65
N CYS A 113 5.70 38.76 1.31
CA CYS A 113 5.67 37.40 1.87
C CYS A 113 6.00 37.44 3.36
N LEU A 114 5.24 36.72 4.17
CA LEU A 114 5.59 36.42 5.56
C LEU A 114 6.08 34.97 5.65
N ILE A 115 7.11 34.75 6.45
CA ILE A 115 7.51 33.39 6.84
C ILE A 115 6.77 33.03 8.14
N VAL A 116 6.11 31.87 8.17
CA VAL A 116 5.28 31.44 9.29
C VAL A 116 5.75 30.10 9.84
N GLY A 117 6.22 30.09 11.09
CA GLY A 117 6.52 28.87 11.84
C GLY A 117 5.29 28.37 12.59
N THR A 118 4.73 27.24 12.20
CA THR A 118 3.53 26.64 12.80
C THR A 118 3.88 25.56 13.82
N GLN A 119 2.87 25.09 14.57
CA GLN A 119 2.98 23.98 15.53
C GLN A 119 3.98 24.24 16.69
N VAL A 120 4.07 25.49 17.14
CA VAL A 120 5.00 25.88 18.22
C VAL A 120 4.71 25.19 19.55
N ASP A 121 3.46 24.79 19.78
CA ASP A 121 3.05 23.98 20.93
C ASP A 121 3.79 22.65 21.03
N LEU A 122 4.30 22.13 19.90
CA LEU A 122 5.02 20.87 19.83
C LEU A 122 6.55 21.02 19.95
N ARG A 123 7.09 22.24 20.00
CA ARG A 123 8.54 22.48 20.05
C ARG A 123 9.20 21.87 21.28
N ASP A 124 8.54 21.99 22.42
CA ASP A 124 9.04 21.49 23.70
C ASP A 124 8.44 20.14 24.09
N ASP A 125 7.62 19.53 23.21
CA ASP A 125 7.02 18.23 23.45
C ASP A 125 8.12 17.14 23.53
N PRO A 126 8.18 16.35 24.63
CA PRO A 126 9.22 15.33 24.81
C PRO A 126 9.26 14.29 23.69
N SER A 127 8.09 13.84 23.20
CA SER A 127 8.01 12.81 22.19
C SER A 127 8.53 13.29 20.83
N VAL A 128 8.28 14.57 20.50
CA VAL A 128 8.78 15.22 19.30
C VAL A 128 10.29 15.41 19.39
N ARG A 129 10.80 15.88 20.53
CA ARG A 129 12.22 16.06 20.76
C ARG A 129 12.98 14.74 20.68
N ASP A 130 12.46 13.67 21.27
CA ASP A 130 13.04 12.33 21.20
C ASP A 130 13.05 11.77 19.77
N LYS A 131 11.96 11.97 19.02
CA LYS A 131 11.86 11.55 17.63
C LYS A 131 12.90 12.24 16.75
N LEU A 132 13.08 13.55 16.89
CA LEU A 132 14.07 14.33 16.14
C LEU A 132 15.50 13.98 16.59
N ALA A 133 15.73 13.79 17.89
CA ALA A 133 17.04 13.40 18.42
C ALA A 133 17.51 12.04 17.86
N LYS A 134 16.61 11.06 17.71
CA LYS A 134 16.90 9.78 17.02
C LYS A 134 17.37 9.97 15.57
N GLN A 135 16.96 11.07 14.93
CA GLN A 135 17.36 11.44 13.57
C GLN A 135 18.52 12.46 13.55
N LYS A 136 19.15 12.73 14.71
CA LYS A 136 20.20 13.75 14.90
C LYS A 136 19.75 15.17 14.50
N MET A 137 18.47 15.45 14.67
CA MET A 137 17.84 16.74 14.39
C MET A 137 17.28 17.36 15.68
N SER A 138 16.98 18.66 15.64
CA SER A 138 16.27 19.37 16.70
C SER A 138 15.16 20.22 16.10
N PRO A 139 14.11 20.56 16.87
CA PRO A 139 13.12 21.54 16.44
C PRO A 139 13.80 22.86 16.01
N VAL A 140 13.19 23.53 15.03
CA VAL A 140 13.67 24.80 14.47
C VAL A 140 13.56 25.89 15.54
N ARG A 141 14.66 26.60 15.78
CA ARG A 141 14.69 27.68 16.76
C ARG A 141 14.12 28.94 16.17
N ARG A 142 13.60 29.79 17.05
CA ARG A 142 13.05 31.09 16.65
C ARG A 142 14.08 31.96 15.95
N GLU A 143 15.34 31.97 16.42
CA GLU A 143 16.40 32.77 15.79
C GLU A 143 16.71 32.32 14.36
N ASP A 144 16.49 31.04 14.04
CA ASP A 144 16.70 30.51 12.69
C ASP A 144 15.62 31.01 11.72
N GLY A 145 14.36 31.03 12.15
CA GLY A 145 13.26 31.62 11.38
C GLY A 145 13.41 33.12 11.15
N GLU A 146 13.84 33.87 12.17
CA GLU A 146 14.13 35.31 12.06
C GLU A 146 15.29 35.57 11.07
N ARG A 147 16.34 34.73 11.12
CA ARG A 147 17.45 34.80 10.18
C ARG A 147 17.00 34.50 8.75
N MET A 148 16.22 33.45 8.54
CA MET A 148 15.70 33.07 7.22
C MET A 148 14.83 34.17 6.60
N ALA A 149 13.91 34.76 7.36
CA ALA A 149 13.10 35.86 6.85
C ALA A 149 13.94 37.07 6.42
N LYS A 150 15.00 37.40 7.16
CA LYS A 150 15.94 38.48 6.81
C LYS A 150 16.74 38.17 5.55
N GLU A 151 17.22 36.94 5.41
CA GLU A 151 17.99 36.47 4.25
C GLU A 151 17.16 36.47 2.96
N LEU A 152 15.93 35.96 3.05
CA LEU A 152 15.01 35.90 1.91
C LEU A 152 14.36 37.24 1.57
N GLY A 153 14.46 38.23 2.47
CA GLY A 153 13.81 39.53 2.29
C GLY A 153 12.30 39.49 2.49
N ALA A 154 11.80 38.50 3.25
CA ALA A 154 10.42 38.46 3.70
C ALA A 154 10.09 39.67 4.59
N VAL A 155 8.81 40.04 4.65
CA VAL A 155 8.31 41.17 5.44
C VAL A 155 8.56 40.93 6.93
N LYS A 156 8.24 39.72 7.40
CA LYS A 156 8.35 39.34 8.80
C LYS A 156 8.41 37.82 8.97
N TYR A 157 8.92 37.39 10.12
CA TYR A 157 8.77 36.04 10.64
C TYR A 157 7.78 36.04 11.80
N VAL A 158 6.79 35.14 11.78
CA VAL A 158 5.79 34.98 12.84
C VAL A 158 5.69 33.50 13.23
N GLU A 159 5.59 33.23 14.53
CA GLU A 159 5.42 31.89 15.09
C GLU A 159 4.03 31.75 15.71
N CYS A 160 3.34 30.64 15.44
CA CYS A 160 1.99 30.41 15.96
C CYS A 160 1.70 28.93 16.25
N SER A 161 0.59 28.71 16.96
CA SER A 161 -0.02 27.39 17.14
C SER A 161 -1.52 27.50 16.87
N ALA A 162 -2.00 26.76 15.88
CA ALA A 162 -3.43 26.67 15.60
C ALA A 162 -4.19 25.95 16.73
N LEU A 163 -3.56 24.96 17.37
CA LEU A 163 -4.17 24.16 18.44
C LEU A 163 -4.43 25.00 19.70
N THR A 164 -3.44 25.78 20.12
CA THR A 164 -3.52 26.60 21.34
C THR A 164 -3.99 28.03 21.06
N GLN A 165 -4.18 28.38 19.78
CA GLN A 165 -4.42 29.75 19.27
C GLN A 165 -3.30 30.76 19.60
N TYR A 166 -2.14 30.29 20.08
CA TYR A 166 -1.00 31.15 20.37
C TYR A 166 -0.57 31.91 19.10
N LYS A 167 -0.64 33.25 19.16
CA LYS A 167 -0.28 34.20 18.08
C LYS A 167 -0.95 33.94 16.73
N LEU A 168 -2.07 33.22 16.72
CA LEU A 168 -2.79 32.90 15.50
C LEU A 168 -3.31 34.16 14.80
N LYS A 169 -3.88 35.10 15.57
CA LYS A 169 -4.36 36.39 15.07
C LYS A 169 -3.21 37.25 14.53
N ASP A 170 -2.09 37.28 15.23
CA ASP A 170 -0.90 38.06 14.85
C ASP A 170 -0.41 37.72 13.43
N VAL A 171 -0.48 36.44 13.01
CA VAL A 171 -0.10 36.03 11.65
C VAL A 171 -0.90 36.77 10.59
N PHE A 172 -2.22 36.86 10.76
CA PHE A 172 -3.11 37.50 9.79
C PHE A 172 -3.10 39.01 9.92
N ASP A 173 -2.97 39.56 11.13
CA ASP A 173 -2.80 41.00 11.32
C ASP A 173 -1.54 41.52 10.58
N GLU A 174 -0.41 40.81 10.70
CA GLU A 174 0.82 41.18 10.01
C GLU A 174 0.72 40.97 8.49
N ALA A 175 -0.04 39.97 8.03
CA ALA A 175 -0.29 39.77 6.61
C ALA A 175 -1.14 40.90 6.01
N ILE A 176 -2.17 41.35 6.75
CA ILE A 176 -3.01 42.49 6.38
C ILE A 176 -2.16 43.77 6.30
N VAL A 177 -1.34 44.04 7.31
CA VAL A 177 -0.43 45.20 7.31
C VAL A 177 0.53 45.12 6.12
N ALA A 178 1.10 43.96 5.84
CA ALA A 178 2.00 43.77 4.71
C ALA A 178 1.33 44.02 3.35
N ALA A 179 0.05 43.65 3.21
CA ALA A 179 -0.73 43.87 1.99
C ALA A 179 -1.08 45.36 1.78
N LEU A 180 -1.43 46.07 2.86
CA LEU A 180 -1.86 47.48 2.81
C LEU A 180 -0.68 48.46 2.77
N GLU A 181 0.42 48.11 3.43
CA GLU A 181 1.65 48.90 3.52
C GLU A 181 2.86 48.08 3.04
N PRO A 182 2.94 47.73 1.75
CA PRO A 182 4.03 46.92 1.24
C PRO A 182 5.37 47.64 1.45
N PRO A 183 6.42 46.95 1.95
CA PRO A 183 7.68 47.59 2.29
C PRO A 183 8.32 48.25 1.06
N ALA A 184 8.81 49.49 1.23
CA ALA A 184 9.48 50.23 0.16
C ALA A 184 10.65 49.41 -0.44
N PRO A 185 10.80 49.37 -1.77
CA PRO A 185 11.86 48.61 -2.41
C PRO A 185 13.22 49.07 -1.88
N LYS A 186 13.98 48.15 -1.26
CA LYS A 186 15.32 48.43 -0.71
C LYS A 186 16.22 48.96 -1.81
N LYS A 187 16.59 50.24 -1.74
CA LYS A 187 17.61 50.87 -2.61
C LYS A 187 18.93 50.10 -2.46
N LYS A 188 19.32 49.36 -3.51
CA LYS A 188 20.64 48.72 -3.60
C LYS A 188 21.74 49.79 -3.63
N SER A 189 22.85 49.52 -2.96
CA SER A 189 23.93 50.48 -2.74
C SER A 189 24.48 51.08 -4.05
N HIS A 190 24.81 52.38 -3.98
CA HIS A 190 25.20 53.26 -5.08
C HIS A 190 26.41 52.79 -5.92
N ARG A 191 27.15 51.78 -5.45
CA ARG A 191 28.32 51.24 -6.16
C ARG A 191 27.97 50.14 -7.17
N ALA A 192 26.85 49.43 -6.99
CA ALA A 192 26.31 48.50 -7.98
C ALA A 192 25.51 49.22 -9.08
N TYR A 193 24.97 50.40 -8.76
CA TYR A 193 24.14 51.20 -9.66
C TYR A 193 24.93 51.76 -10.85
N ILE A 194 26.21 52.12 -10.68
CA ILE A 194 27.00 52.72 -11.77
C ILE A 194 27.41 51.69 -12.83
N MET A 195 27.63 50.42 -12.46
CA MET A 195 27.98 49.38 -13.44
C MET A 195 26.74 48.75 -14.10
N ALA A 196 25.65 48.58 -13.36
CA ALA A 196 24.40 48.02 -13.91
C ALA A 196 23.59 49.06 -14.70
N ALA A 197 23.51 50.33 -14.25
CA ALA A 197 22.75 51.36 -14.96
C ALA A 197 23.41 51.82 -16.26
N VAL A 198 24.74 51.66 -16.42
CA VAL A 198 25.40 51.90 -17.73
C VAL A 198 25.09 50.77 -18.72
N HIS A 199 24.79 49.56 -18.24
CA HIS A 199 24.33 48.45 -19.07
C HIS A 199 22.82 48.50 -19.34
N GLU A 200 22.01 48.95 -18.38
CA GLU A 200 20.54 48.95 -18.46
C GLU A 200 19.96 50.24 -19.10
N LEU A 201 20.64 51.40 -19.00
CA LEU A 201 20.27 52.58 -19.83
C LEU A 201 20.70 52.44 -21.29
N ALA A 202 21.69 51.59 -21.59
CA ALA A 202 22.07 51.31 -22.98
C ALA A 202 21.01 50.46 -23.71
N GLU A 203 20.16 49.71 -22.97
CA GLU A 203 19.09 48.89 -23.57
C GLU A 203 17.69 49.52 -23.50
N ARG A 204 17.47 50.59 -22.74
CA ARG A 204 16.16 51.27 -22.64
C ARG A 204 15.92 52.40 -23.64
N VAL A 205 16.77 52.55 -24.66
CA VAL A 205 16.50 53.42 -25.81
C VAL A 205 16.90 52.70 -27.11
N LYS A 206 15.96 51.89 -27.62
CA LYS A 206 15.77 51.30 -28.98
C LYS A 206 14.85 50.09 -28.78
N ASP A 207 13.80 49.77 -29.52
CA ASP A 207 13.08 50.32 -30.66
C ASP A 207 11.74 49.52 -30.75
N GLU A 208 10.87 49.88 -31.68
CA GLU A 208 9.57 49.29 -32.04
C GLU A 208 9.44 47.73 -32.03
N SER A 209 8.26 47.21 -31.65
CA SER A 209 7.76 45.82 -31.84
C SER A 209 8.55 44.66 -31.20
N ALA A 210 8.06 44.09 -30.09
CA ALA A 210 8.62 42.85 -29.52
C ALA A 210 8.42 41.66 -30.50
N LYS A 211 9.50 40.91 -30.78
CA LYS A 211 9.51 39.75 -31.68
C LYS A 211 9.51 38.43 -30.88
N ILE A 212 8.66 37.48 -31.27
CA ILE A 212 8.58 36.12 -30.73
C ILE A 212 9.00 35.12 -31.81
N TYR A 213 9.86 34.19 -31.44
CA TYR A 213 10.54 33.28 -32.34
C TYR A 213 9.97 31.86 -32.23
N ILE A 214 9.70 31.24 -33.39
CA ILE A 214 9.16 29.89 -33.53
C ILE A 214 10.09 29.05 -34.40
N ASP A 215 10.75 28.06 -33.83
CA ASP A 215 11.54 27.08 -34.58
C ASP A 215 10.79 25.75 -34.59
N THR A 216 10.28 25.39 -35.77
CA THR A 216 9.43 24.20 -35.90
C THR A 216 10.16 22.87 -35.71
N ASP A 217 11.49 22.87 -35.83
CA ASP A 217 12.31 21.67 -35.70
C ASP A 217 12.93 21.55 -34.29
N THR A 218 13.44 22.65 -33.74
CA THR A 218 14.20 22.64 -32.47
C THR A 218 13.52 23.34 -31.29
N GLY A 219 12.45 24.10 -31.52
CA GLY A 219 11.72 24.80 -30.47
C GLY A 219 10.99 23.87 -29.51
N ILE A 220 10.57 24.42 -28.36
CA ILE A 220 9.87 23.68 -27.30
C ILE A 220 8.56 24.41 -26.94
N ASP A 221 7.44 23.69 -26.89
CA ASP A 221 6.13 24.22 -26.48
C ASP A 221 5.90 23.97 -24.98
N ASP A 222 6.76 24.58 -24.16
CA ASP A 222 6.72 24.49 -22.70
C ASP A 222 7.33 25.76 -22.10
N THR A 223 6.55 26.48 -21.29
CA THR A 223 6.99 27.75 -20.67
C THR A 223 8.08 27.58 -19.62
N ALA A 224 8.33 26.36 -19.13
CA ALA A 224 9.46 26.09 -18.24
C ALA A 224 10.81 26.07 -18.99
N ASN A 225 10.79 25.71 -20.27
CA ASN A 225 11.98 25.42 -21.06
C ASN A 225 12.16 26.36 -22.28
N ALA A 226 11.10 27.07 -22.68
CA ALA A 226 11.11 28.07 -23.74
C ALA A 226 10.35 29.34 -23.33
N ASP A 227 10.87 30.49 -23.73
CA ASP A 227 10.30 31.81 -23.44
C ASP A 227 9.90 32.58 -24.72
N GLY A 228 10.12 32.00 -25.89
CA GLY A 228 9.81 32.61 -27.19
C GLY A 228 10.89 33.59 -27.68
N SER A 229 12.02 33.69 -26.98
CA SER A 229 13.21 34.40 -27.46
C SER A 229 13.92 33.62 -28.57
N GLU A 230 14.83 34.29 -29.29
CA GLU A 230 15.62 33.66 -30.35
C GLU A 230 16.50 32.48 -29.85
N LEU A 231 16.94 32.53 -28.59
CA LEU A 231 17.74 31.48 -27.95
C LEU A 231 16.90 30.29 -27.47
N LYS A 232 15.64 30.54 -27.12
CA LYS A 232 14.69 29.52 -26.63
C LYS A 232 13.33 29.66 -27.32
N PRO A 233 13.27 29.40 -28.64
CA PRO A 233 12.08 29.62 -29.43
C PRO A 233 10.99 28.61 -29.09
N TYR A 234 9.73 29.00 -29.29
CA TYR A 234 8.61 28.06 -29.23
C TYR A 234 8.65 27.09 -30.40
N LYS A 235 8.03 25.92 -30.26
CA LYS A 235 7.97 24.94 -31.34
C LYS A 235 6.85 25.25 -32.33
N THR A 236 5.71 25.73 -31.85
CA THR A 236 4.54 25.99 -32.68
C THR A 236 4.00 27.40 -32.50
N LEU A 237 3.51 27.95 -33.61
CA LEU A 237 2.85 29.25 -33.62
C LEU A 237 1.54 29.24 -32.81
N ALA A 238 0.87 28.09 -32.71
CA ALA A 238 -0.34 27.94 -31.90
C ALA A 238 -0.04 28.11 -30.40
N PHE A 239 1.06 27.52 -29.93
CA PHE A 239 1.50 27.67 -28.54
C PHE A 239 1.89 29.11 -28.23
N ALA A 240 2.65 29.76 -29.11
CA ALA A 240 3.01 31.18 -28.98
C ALA A 240 1.76 32.07 -28.88
N TYR A 241 0.77 31.87 -29.76
CA TYR A 241 -0.49 32.61 -29.69
C TYR A 241 -1.28 32.36 -28.39
N ILE A 242 -1.21 31.14 -27.83
CA ILE A 242 -1.86 30.83 -26.55
C ILE A 242 -1.19 31.57 -25.39
N GLN A 243 0.15 31.68 -25.38
CA GLN A 243 0.87 32.45 -24.36
C GLN A 243 0.61 33.97 -24.45
N ASP A 244 0.28 34.43 -25.65
CA ASP A 244 0.08 35.85 -25.96
C ASP A 244 -1.42 36.25 -26.00
N LEU A 245 -2.34 35.34 -25.66
CA LEU A 245 -3.80 35.52 -25.77
C LEU A 245 -4.34 36.79 -25.11
N ASP A 246 -3.77 37.18 -23.97
CA ASP A 246 -4.23 38.28 -23.13
C ASP A 246 -3.30 39.51 -23.18
N LYS A 247 -2.31 39.52 -24.08
CA LYS A 247 -1.39 40.67 -24.22
C LYS A 247 -2.08 41.84 -24.95
N PRO A 248 -1.96 43.09 -24.46
CA PRO A 248 -2.66 44.24 -25.02
C PRO A 248 -2.18 44.65 -26.42
N SER A 249 -0.99 44.22 -26.83
CA SER A 249 -0.44 44.43 -28.18
C SER A 249 0.20 43.14 -28.69
N PRO A 250 -0.20 42.62 -29.88
CA PRO A 250 0.33 41.38 -30.40
C PRO A 250 1.80 41.57 -30.83
N PRO A 251 2.72 40.70 -30.39
CA PRO A 251 4.10 40.75 -30.84
C PRO A 251 4.21 40.38 -32.33
N SER A 252 5.32 40.76 -32.94
CA SER A 252 5.72 40.27 -34.25
C SER A 252 6.17 38.81 -34.10
N TYR A 253 5.65 37.89 -34.92
CA TYR A 253 6.07 36.49 -34.86
C TYR A 253 7.01 36.20 -36.02
N LEU A 254 8.11 35.50 -35.73
CA LEU A 254 9.07 35.04 -36.72
C LEU A 254 9.19 33.52 -36.63
N ILE A 255 9.18 32.85 -37.77
CA ILE A 255 9.21 31.39 -37.87
C ILE A 255 10.37 30.93 -38.76
N ARG A 256 10.96 29.78 -38.43
CA ARG A 256 11.91 29.06 -39.28
C ARG A 256 11.77 27.54 -39.13
N SER A 257 12.39 26.82 -40.06
CA SER A 257 12.53 25.35 -40.05
C SER A 257 13.99 25.00 -40.35
N SER A 258 14.77 24.88 -39.29
CA SER A 258 16.23 24.76 -39.35
C SER A 258 16.72 23.42 -39.91
N VAL A 259 15.85 22.41 -40.00
CA VAL A 259 16.17 21.03 -40.41
C VAL A 259 15.30 20.54 -41.58
N THR A 260 14.03 20.95 -41.68
CA THR A 260 13.09 20.40 -42.69
C THR A 260 12.52 21.47 -43.65
N GLY A 261 12.46 21.16 -44.97
CA GLY A 261 11.85 22.04 -46.00
C GLY A 261 12.44 21.88 -47.41
N PRO A 262 11.67 22.14 -48.49
CA PRO A 262 12.16 22.00 -49.86
C PRO A 262 13.26 23.04 -50.19
N LEU A 263 14.36 22.60 -50.81
CA LEU A 263 15.37 23.47 -51.45
C LEU A 263 15.20 23.38 -52.96
N THR A 264 15.19 24.51 -53.66
CA THR A 264 15.35 24.53 -55.12
C THR A 264 16.84 24.42 -55.46
N ALA A 265 17.16 23.94 -56.66
CA ALA A 265 18.52 23.53 -57.05
C ALA A 265 19.61 24.63 -57.00
N ASP A 266 19.21 25.89 -56.79
CA ASP A 266 20.10 27.05 -56.76
C ASP A 266 20.11 27.80 -55.39
N GLU A 267 19.45 27.28 -54.35
CA GLU A 267 19.39 27.92 -53.02
C GLU A 267 20.37 27.32 -52.00
N ASP A 268 21.19 28.19 -51.39
CA ASP A 268 22.07 27.86 -50.27
C ASP A 268 21.26 27.41 -49.04
N PRO A 269 21.60 26.27 -48.39
CA PRO A 269 21.00 25.83 -47.13
C PRO A 269 20.92 26.90 -46.04
N SER A 270 21.78 27.92 -46.06
CA SER A 270 21.76 29.07 -45.15
C SER A 270 20.41 29.83 -45.14
N VAL A 271 19.62 29.74 -46.22
CA VAL A 271 18.28 30.36 -46.32
C VAL A 271 17.28 29.81 -45.29
N ARG A 272 17.51 28.59 -44.78
CA ARG A 272 16.67 27.94 -43.74
C ARG A 272 16.91 28.50 -42.33
N LEU A 273 18.07 29.10 -42.10
CA LEU A 273 18.44 29.71 -40.82
C LEU A 273 17.87 31.14 -40.67
N ILE A 274 17.26 31.67 -41.74
CA ILE A 274 16.67 33.01 -41.76
C ILE A 274 15.28 32.99 -41.14
N TRP A 275 15.08 33.83 -40.12
CA TRP A 275 13.79 34.12 -39.52
C TRP A 275 12.88 34.89 -40.49
N LYS A 276 11.68 34.37 -40.74
CA LYS A 276 10.71 34.96 -41.67
C LYS A 276 9.35 35.14 -41.01
N GLU A 277 8.51 36.02 -41.54
CA GLU A 277 7.12 36.10 -41.10
C GLU A 277 6.37 34.80 -41.43
N PRO A 278 5.47 34.32 -40.53
CA PRO A 278 4.69 33.12 -40.78
C PRO A 278 3.84 33.24 -42.04
N ALA A 279 3.92 32.23 -42.90
CA ALA A 279 3.06 32.13 -44.07
C ALA A 279 1.57 32.14 -43.65
N LYS A 280 0.69 32.67 -44.52
CA LYS A 280 -0.77 32.76 -44.26
C LYS A 280 -1.39 31.41 -43.84
N SER A 281 -0.88 30.29 -44.33
CA SER A 281 -1.30 28.93 -43.94
C SER A 281 -0.92 28.58 -42.50
N ALA A 282 0.27 28.97 -42.04
CA ALA A 282 0.75 28.77 -40.67
C ALA A 282 -0.03 29.64 -39.68
N VAL A 283 -0.30 30.91 -40.02
CA VAL A 283 -1.17 31.81 -39.22
C VAL A 283 -2.57 31.22 -39.06
N LYS A 284 -3.19 30.75 -40.15
CA LYS A 284 -4.52 30.10 -40.11
C LYS A 284 -4.54 28.86 -39.21
N LYS A 285 -3.47 28.05 -39.23
CA LYS A 285 -3.32 26.86 -38.37
C LYS A 285 -3.09 27.23 -36.90
N GLY A 286 -2.31 28.28 -36.63
CA GLY A 286 -2.10 28.84 -35.29
C GLY A 286 -3.41 29.33 -34.65
N LEU A 287 -4.18 30.15 -35.38
CA LEU A 287 -5.48 30.64 -34.92
C LEU A 287 -6.50 29.51 -34.71
N ALA A 288 -6.50 28.47 -35.56
CA ALA A 288 -7.33 27.29 -35.34
C ALA A 288 -6.97 26.51 -34.06
N GLY A 289 -5.67 26.44 -33.72
CA GLY A 289 -5.19 25.86 -32.47
C GLY A 289 -5.63 26.66 -31.23
N VAL A 290 -5.63 28.00 -31.33
CA VAL A 290 -6.16 28.89 -30.28
C VAL A 290 -7.66 28.66 -30.07
N GLU A 291 -8.45 28.59 -31.13
CA GLU A 291 -9.89 28.29 -31.05
C GLU A 291 -10.16 26.91 -30.43
N GLN A 292 -9.33 25.91 -30.75
CA GLN A 292 -9.41 24.59 -30.13
C GLN A 292 -9.08 24.63 -28.62
N HIS A 293 -8.09 25.42 -28.23
CA HIS A 293 -7.73 25.64 -26.82
C HIS A 293 -8.87 26.34 -26.05
N LYS A 294 -9.45 27.41 -26.62
CA LYS A 294 -10.62 28.10 -26.03
C LYS A 294 -11.81 27.17 -25.84
N LYS A 295 -12.14 26.33 -26.83
CA LYS A 295 -13.20 25.32 -26.71
C LYS A 295 -12.91 24.29 -25.62
N LYS A 296 -11.66 23.85 -25.47
CA LYS A 296 -11.24 22.93 -24.40
C LYS A 296 -11.40 23.58 -23.02
N LEU A 297 -10.96 24.83 -22.88
CA LEU A 297 -11.06 25.60 -21.63
C LEU A 297 -12.53 25.84 -21.24
N ALA A 298 -13.37 26.24 -22.21
CA ALA A 298 -14.80 26.44 -21.98
C ALA A 298 -15.52 25.13 -21.57
N LYS A 299 -15.18 23.99 -22.20
CA LYS A 299 -15.71 22.68 -21.80
C LYS A 299 -15.26 22.28 -20.40
N GLN A 300 -14.03 22.60 -20.02
CA GLN A 300 -13.49 22.34 -18.67
C GLN A 300 -14.17 23.21 -17.62
N GLN A 301 -14.38 24.51 -17.89
CA GLN A 301 -15.11 25.43 -17.01
C GLN A 301 -16.58 25.01 -16.85
N GLN A 302 -17.24 24.58 -17.93
CA GLN A 302 -18.61 24.03 -17.85
C GLN A 302 -18.67 22.75 -17.02
N ALA A 303 -17.71 21.84 -17.18
CA ALA A 303 -17.64 20.62 -16.37
C ALA A 303 -17.41 20.93 -14.88
N GLN A 304 -16.55 21.89 -14.58
CA GLN A 304 -16.28 22.34 -13.21
C GLN A 304 -17.51 23.02 -12.58
N ALA A 305 -18.16 23.94 -13.29
CA ALA A 305 -19.39 24.58 -12.82
C ALA A 305 -20.52 23.57 -12.55
N ALA A 306 -20.67 22.57 -13.43
CA ALA A 306 -21.63 21.49 -13.22
C ALA A 306 -21.29 20.62 -11.99
N GLN A 307 -20.01 20.33 -11.74
CA GLN A 307 -19.56 19.61 -10.55
C GLN A 307 -19.83 20.41 -9.27
N GLU A 308 -19.52 21.71 -9.26
CA GLU A 308 -19.78 22.60 -8.11
C GLU A 308 -21.28 22.72 -7.80
N GLU A 309 -22.11 22.84 -8.84
CA GLU A 309 -23.57 22.88 -8.66
C GLU A 309 -24.11 21.55 -8.12
N GLN A 310 -23.61 20.42 -8.64
CA GLN A 310 -23.96 19.09 -8.14
C GLN A 310 -23.53 18.89 -6.67
N GLN A 311 -22.35 19.38 -6.29
CA GLN A 311 -21.86 19.32 -4.91
C GLN A 311 -22.71 20.18 -3.97
N LYS A 312 -23.08 21.40 -4.37
CA LYS A 312 -23.98 22.28 -3.60
C LYS A 312 -25.36 21.64 -3.40
N GLN A 313 -25.93 21.04 -4.46
CA GLN A 313 -27.19 20.31 -4.35
C GLN A 313 -27.07 19.11 -3.41
N ARG A 314 -25.98 18.33 -3.50
CA ARG A 314 -25.74 17.20 -2.60
C ARG A 314 -25.61 17.62 -1.13
N LEU A 315 -24.88 18.70 -0.84
CA LEU A 315 -24.75 19.22 0.52
C LEU A 315 -26.09 19.66 1.11
N LYS A 316 -26.93 20.32 0.31
CA LYS A 316 -28.28 20.70 0.74
C LYS A 316 -29.13 19.48 1.09
N VAL A 317 -29.10 18.45 0.26
CA VAL A 317 -29.81 17.18 0.51
C VAL A 317 -29.32 16.52 1.81
N LEU A 318 -28.00 16.50 2.05
CA LEU A 318 -27.43 15.96 3.29
C LEU A 318 -27.83 16.77 4.53
N GLU A 319 -27.90 18.09 4.42
CA GLU A 319 -28.32 18.95 5.53
C GLU A 319 -29.80 18.73 5.89
N ASP A 320 -30.66 18.55 4.88
CA ASP A 320 -32.05 18.18 5.11
C ASP A 320 -32.19 16.77 5.71
N ALA A 321 -31.31 15.84 5.34
CA ALA A 321 -31.28 14.48 5.88
C ALA A 321 -30.92 14.41 7.38
N LYS A 322 -30.15 15.39 7.90
CA LYS A 322 -29.84 15.48 9.35
C LYS A 322 -31.07 15.74 10.22
N LYS A 323 -32.16 16.26 9.63
CA LYS A 323 -33.41 16.52 10.36
C LYS A 323 -34.20 15.25 10.65
N ILE A 324 -33.89 14.14 9.96
CA ILE A 324 -34.56 12.85 10.14
C ILE A 324 -33.87 12.09 11.26
N VAL A 325 -34.51 12.02 12.43
CA VAL A 325 -33.99 11.32 13.60
C VAL A 325 -34.83 10.06 13.85
N LEU A 326 -34.20 8.90 13.74
CA LEU A 326 -34.86 7.62 13.96
C LEU A 326 -35.11 7.39 15.46
N LYS A 327 -36.29 6.84 15.79
CA LYS A 327 -36.63 6.38 17.14
C LYS A 327 -37.14 4.95 17.07
N GLN A 328 -36.81 4.14 18.07
CA GLN A 328 -37.40 2.81 18.18
C GLN A 328 -38.90 2.92 18.43
N ASP A 329 -39.68 2.07 17.75
CA ASP A 329 -41.11 1.94 17.99
C ASP A 329 -41.35 1.07 19.25
N PRO A 330 -41.92 1.63 20.33
CA PRO A 330 -42.18 0.89 21.57
C PRO A 330 -43.31 -0.14 21.44
N SER A 331 -44.09 -0.11 20.35
CA SER A 331 -45.16 -1.10 20.10
C SER A 331 -44.64 -2.42 19.54
N LEU A 332 -43.41 -2.44 19.00
CA LEU A 332 -42.79 -3.64 18.46
C LEU A 332 -42.26 -4.54 19.59
N PRO A 333 -42.25 -5.87 19.39
CA PRO A 333 -41.64 -6.81 20.34
C PRO A 333 -40.19 -6.44 20.68
N LYS A 334 -39.72 -6.78 21.87
CA LYS A 334 -38.31 -6.58 22.23
C LYS A 334 -37.43 -7.38 21.27
N ALA A 335 -36.43 -6.73 20.67
CA ALA A 335 -35.52 -7.38 19.75
C ALA A 335 -34.59 -8.37 20.47
N GLU A 336 -34.51 -9.60 19.98
CA GLU A 336 -33.58 -10.63 20.45
C GLU A 336 -32.18 -10.38 19.86
N LYS A 337 -31.15 -10.36 20.71
CA LYS A 337 -29.77 -10.19 20.23
C LYS A 337 -29.26 -11.51 19.67
N ILE A 338 -28.82 -11.51 18.40
CA ILE A 338 -28.24 -12.67 17.74
C ILE A 338 -26.91 -12.34 17.07
N THR A 339 -26.08 -13.36 16.82
CA THR A 339 -24.99 -13.30 15.82
C THR A 339 -25.53 -13.79 14.48
N ILE A 340 -24.84 -13.47 13.39
CA ILE A 340 -25.25 -13.94 12.06
C ILE A 340 -25.20 -15.48 11.99
N ALA A 341 -24.25 -16.14 12.66
CA ALA A 341 -24.19 -17.60 12.67
C ALA A 341 -25.41 -18.30 13.29
N ASN A 342 -26.21 -17.65 14.13
CA ASN A 342 -27.39 -18.28 14.72
C ASN A 342 -28.48 -18.45 13.65
N LYS A 343 -28.70 -19.68 13.18
CA LYS A 343 -29.73 -20.04 12.19
C LYS A 343 -31.06 -20.48 12.83
N ASP A 344 -31.08 -20.71 14.13
CA ASP A 344 -32.22 -21.23 14.89
C ASP A 344 -33.16 -20.11 15.35
N VAL A 345 -33.57 -19.25 14.41
CA VAL A 345 -34.41 -18.08 14.67
C VAL A 345 -35.66 -18.14 13.79
N ALA A 346 -36.83 -17.85 14.37
CA ALA A 346 -38.09 -17.92 13.65
C ALA A 346 -38.15 -16.93 12.47
N LEU A 347 -38.39 -17.45 11.27
CA LEU A 347 -38.56 -16.66 10.05
C LEU A 347 -40.03 -16.34 9.79
N GLY A 348 -40.28 -15.10 9.38
CA GLY A 348 -41.59 -14.69 8.86
C GLY A 348 -41.83 -15.18 7.43
N GLU A 349 -43.06 -15.60 7.14
CA GLU A 349 -43.50 -16.08 5.82
C GLU A 349 -45.00 -15.80 5.63
N GLY A 350 -45.36 -15.03 4.60
CA GLY A 350 -46.74 -14.57 4.39
C GLY A 350 -47.28 -13.79 5.58
N GLU A 351 -48.38 -14.27 6.17
CA GLU A 351 -49.03 -13.68 7.37
C GLU A 351 -48.32 -14.05 8.68
N LYS A 352 -47.43 -15.05 8.67
CA LYS A 352 -46.70 -15.48 9.87
C LYS A 352 -45.58 -14.49 10.15
N LYS A 353 -45.63 -13.83 11.31
CA LYS A 353 -44.55 -12.94 11.78
C LYS A 353 -43.31 -13.73 12.17
N GLY A 354 -42.14 -13.22 11.78
CA GLY A 354 -40.84 -13.68 12.22
C GLY A 354 -40.44 -13.11 13.57
N ALA A 355 -39.28 -13.55 14.07
CA ALA A 355 -38.66 -12.96 15.25
C ALA A 355 -38.13 -11.56 14.93
N ARG A 356 -38.34 -10.62 15.84
CA ARG A 356 -37.65 -9.33 15.80
C ARG A 356 -36.29 -9.47 16.46
N VAL A 357 -35.23 -9.17 15.73
CA VAL A 357 -33.85 -9.38 16.16
C VAL A 357 -33.04 -8.09 16.15
N LYS A 358 -31.95 -8.08 16.90
CA LYS A 358 -30.90 -7.08 16.93
C LYS A 358 -29.59 -7.76 16.51
N VAL A 359 -29.02 -7.35 15.38
CA VAL A 359 -27.75 -7.88 14.87
C VAL A 359 -26.75 -6.74 14.66
N SER A 360 -25.49 -6.97 15.03
CA SER A 360 -24.42 -5.97 14.87
C SER A 360 -23.36 -6.50 13.93
N GLY A 361 -22.81 -5.64 13.07
CA GLY A 361 -21.80 -6.02 12.10
C GLY A 361 -21.25 -4.82 11.33
N ARG A 362 -20.66 -5.10 10.17
CA ARG A 362 -20.15 -4.09 9.23
C ARG A 362 -20.81 -4.24 7.88
N ILE A 363 -21.01 -3.13 7.17
CA ILE A 363 -21.45 -3.15 5.79
C ILE A 363 -20.38 -3.83 4.93
N HIS A 364 -20.67 -5.02 4.43
CA HIS A 364 -19.82 -5.77 3.51
C HIS A 364 -20.11 -5.45 2.05
N GLN A 365 -21.40 -5.33 1.72
CA GLN A 365 -21.88 -4.83 0.44
C GLN A 365 -23.00 -3.84 0.66
N LEU A 366 -23.07 -2.83 -0.22
CA LEU A 366 -24.06 -1.78 -0.16
C LEU A 366 -24.64 -1.54 -1.55
N ARG A 367 -25.96 -1.62 -1.68
CA ARG A 367 -26.67 -1.32 -2.93
C ARG A 367 -27.90 -0.45 -2.64
N THR A 368 -27.84 0.79 -3.09
CA THR A 368 -28.95 1.75 -2.95
C THR A 368 -29.80 1.78 -4.21
N GLN A 369 -31.10 1.55 -4.06
CA GLN A 369 -32.13 1.73 -5.09
C GLN A 369 -33.15 2.77 -4.62
N LYS A 370 -33.87 3.44 -5.53
CA LYS A 370 -34.67 4.64 -5.25
C LYS A 370 -35.49 4.64 -3.94
N GLN A 371 -36.04 3.49 -3.52
CA GLN A 371 -36.81 3.37 -2.28
C GLN A 371 -36.28 2.34 -1.27
N VAL A 372 -35.22 1.60 -1.63
CA VAL A 372 -34.72 0.48 -0.82
C VAL A 372 -33.19 0.50 -0.81
N THR A 373 -32.59 0.44 0.36
CA THR A 373 -31.15 0.23 0.53
C THR A 373 -30.93 -1.20 1.00
N PHE A 374 -30.18 -1.97 0.21
CA PHE A 374 -29.75 -3.32 0.54
C PHE A 374 -28.36 -3.26 1.16
N ILE A 375 -28.21 -3.85 2.33
CA ILE A 375 -26.95 -4.00 3.05
C ILE A 375 -26.69 -5.49 3.21
N THR A 376 -25.54 -5.97 2.75
CA THR A 376 -25.01 -7.25 3.22
C THR A 376 -24.18 -6.95 4.45
N LEU A 377 -24.66 -7.36 5.63
CA LEU A 377 -23.97 -7.17 6.89
C LEU A 377 -23.06 -8.38 7.15
N THR A 378 -21.84 -8.16 7.63
CA THR A 378 -20.91 -9.21 8.08
C THR A 378 -20.46 -8.97 9.52
N ASP A 379 -20.35 -10.04 10.31
CA ASP A 379 -19.85 -10.01 11.69
C ASP A 379 -18.62 -10.92 11.89
N GLY A 380 -18.13 -11.57 10.83
CA GLY A 380 -17.06 -12.57 10.84
C GLY A 380 -17.57 -14.02 10.91
N TYR A 381 -18.78 -14.23 11.41
CA TYR A 381 -19.43 -15.54 11.51
C TYR A 381 -20.35 -15.86 10.33
N GLY A 382 -20.65 -14.86 9.50
CA GLY A 382 -21.40 -15.04 8.26
C GLY A 382 -21.78 -13.72 7.63
N GLN A 383 -22.66 -13.79 6.64
CA GLN A 383 -23.26 -12.63 5.99
C GLN A 383 -24.78 -12.68 6.10
N MET A 384 -25.43 -11.52 6.20
CA MET A 384 -26.89 -11.41 6.25
C MET A 384 -27.36 -10.25 5.38
N GLN A 385 -28.31 -10.52 4.48
CA GLN A 385 -28.97 -9.47 3.72
C GLN A 385 -29.93 -8.69 4.63
N CYS A 386 -29.83 -7.37 4.61
CA CYS A 386 -30.64 -6.45 5.39
C CYS A 386 -31.25 -5.40 4.46
N LEU A 387 -32.54 -5.11 4.64
CA LEU A 387 -33.30 -4.20 3.78
C LEU A 387 -33.76 -2.99 4.59
N LEU A 388 -33.38 -1.80 4.16
CA LEU A 388 -33.87 -0.53 4.69
C LEU A 388 -34.85 0.07 3.68
N GLN A 389 -35.99 0.56 4.16
CA GLN A 389 -37.03 1.16 3.33
C GLN A 389 -37.61 2.42 3.99
N GLY A 390 -38.33 3.24 3.23
CA GLY A 390 -39.06 4.39 3.77
C GLY A 390 -38.14 5.50 4.29
N GLU A 391 -38.32 5.93 5.54
CA GLU A 391 -37.48 6.97 6.16
C GLU A 391 -36.06 6.48 6.47
N LEU A 392 -35.87 5.18 6.67
CA LEU A 392 -34.56 4.57 6.99
C LEU A 392 -33.52 4.79 5.90
N THR A 393 -33.93 5.05 4.66
CA THR A 393 -33.02 5.31 3.52
C THR A 393 -32.70 6.79 3.31
N LYS A 394 -33.35 7.69 4.07
CA LYS A 394 -33.31 9.14 3.84
C LYS A 394 -32.52 9.92 4.90
N THR A 395 -32.12 9.26 5.97
CA THR A 395 -31.31 9.86 7.03
C THR A 395 -29.92 10.25 6.53
N TYR A 396 -29.25 11.15 7.24
CA TYR A 396 -27.86 11.51 6.93
C TYR A 396 -26.93 10.29 6.89
N ASP A 397 -27.08 9.39 7.85
CA ASP A 397 -26.29 8.16 7.95
C ASP A 397 -26.48 7.27 6.72
N ALA A 398 -27.74 6.99 6.33
CA ALA A 398 -28.02 6.11 5.19
C ALA A 398 -27.50 6.68 3.87
N MET A 399 -27.45 8.01 3.74
CA MET A 399 -26.90 8.70 2.57
C MET A 399 -25.37 8.74 2.54
N THR A 400 -24.72 8.44 3.66
CA THR A 400 -23.25 8.47 3.84
C THR A 400 -22.65 7.09 4.12
N PHE A 401 -23.47 6.03 4.18
CA PHE A 401 -22.99 4.66 4.32
C PHE A 401 -21.91 4.31 3.29
N ALA A 402 -20.87 3.67 3.79
CA ALA A 402 -19.77 3.12 3.02
C ALA A 402 -19.38 1.73 3.53
N LEU A 403 -18.68 0.95 2.70
CA LEU A 403 -18.19 -0.37 3.11
C LEU A 403 -17.33 -0.27 4.36
N GLY A 404 -17.53 -1.18 5.30
CA GLY A 404 -16.86 -1.19 6.60
C GLY A 404 -17.57 -0.40 7.70
N THR A 405 -18.62 0.38 7.39
CA THR A 405 -19.41 1.10 8.40
C THR A 405 -20.00 0.09 9.38
N SER A 406 -19.80 0.30 10.67
CA SER A 406 -20.30 -0.58 11.72
C SER A 406 -21.69 -0.14 12.17
N LEU A 407 -22.63 -1.09 12.14
CA LEU A 407 -24.04 -0.87 12.40
C LEU A 407 -24.56 -1.86 13.45
N THR A 408 -25.58 -1.44 14.19
CA THR A 408 -26.55 -2.34 14.81
C THR A 408 -27.88 -2.18 14.10
N LEU A 409 -28.42 -3.27 13.55
CA LEU A 409 -29.69 -3.30 12.84
C LEU A 409 -30.73 -4.03 13.69
N TYR A 410 -31.94 -3.48 13.72
CA TYR A 410 -33.11 -4.04 14.37
C TYR A 410 -34.18 -4.29 13.32
N GLY A 411 -34.81 -5.44 13.34
CA GLY A 411 -35.76 -5.79 12.31
C GLY A 411 -36.41 -7.15 12.48
N GLU A 412 -37.39 -7.44 11.64
CA GLU A 412 -38.02 -8.75 11.55
C GLU A 412 -37.23 -9.64 10.58
N LEU A 413 -36.87 -10.84 11.01
CA LEU A 413 -36.21 -11.82 10.16
C LEU A 413 -37.25 -12.56 9.29
N LYS A 414 -37.04 -12.59 7.98
CA LYS A 414 -37.96 -13.20 7.01
C LYS A 414 -37.26 -14.19 6.10
N LYS A 415 -38.05 -15.13 5.59
CA LYS A 415 -37.64 -16.04 4.52
C LYS A 415 -37.50 -15.26 3.22
N VAL A 416 -36.46 -15.57 2.44
CA VAL A 416 -36.25 -14.95 1.13
C VAL A 416 -37.32 -15.46 0.15
N PRO A 417 -37.91 -14.59 -0.69
CA PRO A 417 -38.83 -15.01 -1.75
C PRO A 417 -38.20 -16.06 -2.70
N GLU A 418 -38.99 -17.00 -3.21
CA GLU A 418 -38.49 -18.14 -4.01
C GLU A 418 -37.71 -17.73 -5.28
N ASP A 419 -37.98 -16.56 -5.85
CA ASP A 419 -37.31 -16.01 -7.04
C ASP A 419 -36.03 -15.22 -6.71
N LYS A 420 -35.66 -15.11 -5.44
CA LYS A 420 -34.50 -14.34 -4.95
C LYS A 420 -33.51 -15.23 -4.23
N LYS A 421 -32.25 -14.76 -4.15
CA LYS A 421 -31.18 -15.40 -3.38
C LYS A 421 -30.62 -14.40 -2.38
N ALA A 422 -30.42 -14.85 -1.15
CA ALA A 422 -29.65 -14.16 -0.13
C ALA A 422 -28.86 -15.18 0.69
N PRO A 423 -27.78 -14.77 1.39
CA PRO A 423 -27.06 -15.64 2.31
C PRO A 423 -28.00 -16.36 3.28
N ASP A 424 -27.78 -17.67 3.48
CA ASP A 424 -28.62 -18.54 4.32
C ASP A 424 -30.14 -18.54 3.98
N SER A 425 -30.54 -18.08 2.80
CA SER A 425 -31.96 -17.99 2.37
C SER A 425 -32.87 -17.20 3.33
N ARG A 426 -32.31 -16.21 4.03
CA ARG A 426 -33.03 -15.30 4.95
C ARG A 426 -32.60 -13.86 4.78
N GLU A 427 -33.48 -12.94 5.17
CA GLU A 427 -33.21 -11.50 5.12
C GLU A 427 -33.83 -10.76 6.30
N LEU A 428 -33.17 -9.68 6.73
CA LEU A 428 -33.62 -8.82 7.81
C LEU A 428 -34.36 -7.61 7.25
N HIS A 429 -35.64 -7.48 7.58
CA HIS A 429 -36.44 -6.30 7.26
C HIS A 429 -36.26 -5.29 8.39
N VAL A 430 -35.41 -4.28 8.15
CA VAL A 430 -34.96 -3.34 9.18
C VAL A 430 -36.07 -2.36 9.51
N ASP A 431 -36.35 -2.21 10.81
CA ASP A 431 -37.27 -1.21 11.36
C ASP A 431 -36.53 -0.06 12.07
N TYR A 432 -35.31 -0.31 12.54
CA TYR A 432 -34.47 0.69 13.21
C TYR A 432 -32.99 0.32 13.09
N TYR A 433 -32.10 1.31 13.14
CA TYR A 433 -30.67 1.04 13.20
C TYR A 433 -29.90 2.10 13.99
N GLU A 434 -28.70 1.73 14.41
CA GLU A 434 -27.72 2.58 15.07
C GLU A 434 -26.39 2.51 14.30
N VAL A 435 -25.79 3.66 14.00
CA VAL A 435 -24.41 3.71 13.49
C VAL A 435 -23.46 3.69 14.68
N ILE A 436 -22.61 2.67 14.76
CA ILE A 436 -21.58 2.55 15.80
C ILE A 436 -20.31 3.31 15.37
N GLY A 437 -19.94 3.18 14.09
CA GLY A 437 -18.76 3.84 13.55
C GLY A 437 -18.80 3.92 12.04
N SER A 438 -18.72 5.14 11.51
CA SER A 438 -18.72 5.41 10.07
C SER A 438 -17.43 4.94 9.41
N SER A 439 -17.53 4.54 8.14
CA SER A 439 -16.37 4.27 7.29
C SER A 439 -16.19 5.39 6.27
N PRO A 440 -14.94 5.74 5.89
CA PRO A 440 -14.70 6.73 4.86
C PRO A 440 -15.39 6.39 3.52
N SER A 441 -15.75 7.44 2.78
CA SER A 441 -16.31 7.37 1.42
C SER A 441 -15.43 8.15 0.44
N GLY A 442 -15.80 8.21 -0.84
CA GLY A 442 -14.98 8.92 -1.84
C GLY A 442 -13.61 8.27 -2.01
N GLU A 443 -12.55 9.07 -2.16
CA GLU A 443 -11.18 8.56 -2.42
C GLU A 443 -10.62 7.69 -1.29
N ASP A 444 -11.09 7.90 -0.05
CA ASP A 444 -10.70 7.12 1.12
C ASP A 444 -11.55 5.86 1.34
N ALA A 445 -12.55 5.62 0.50
CA ALA A 445 -13.33 4.40 0.56
C ALA A 445 -12.45 3.16 0.41
N ILE A 446 -12.77 2.09 1.15
CA ILE A 446 -12.04 0.81 1.07
C ILE A 446 -11.91 0.35 -0.39
N THR A 447 -12.97 0.48 -1.19
CA THR A 447 -13.00 0.09 -2.61
C THR A 447 -12.03 0.86 -3.51
N ASN A 448 -11.60 2.05 -3.08
CA ASN A 448 -10.64 2.89 -3.81
C ASN A 448 -9.21 2.71 -3.31
N LYS A 449 -9.03 2.21 -2.07
CA LYS A 449 -7.72 1.85 -1.51
C LYS A 449 -7.29 0.45 -1.91
N VAL A 450 -8.23 -0.49 -1.94
CA VAL A 450 -7.99 -1.89 -2.30
C VAL A 450 -9.09 -2.40 -3.22
N SER A 451 -8.68 -3.14 -4.25
CA SER A 451 -9.60 -3.74 -5.22
C SER A 451 -9.18 -5.17 -5.55
N HIS A 452 -10.17 -6.04 -5.76
CA HIS A 452 -9.93 -7.41 -6.22
C HIS A 452 -9.31 -7.47 -7.63
N ALA A 453 -9.44 -6.39 -8.42
CA ALA A 453 -8.83 -6.29 -9.74
C ALA A 453 -7.34 -5.92 -9.68
N GLN A 454 -6.86 -5.37 -8.55
CA GLN A 454 -5.45 -5.05 -8.37
C GLN A 454 -4.65 -6.31 -8.12
N ASN A 455 -3.39 -6.26 -8.50
CA ASN A 455 -2.48 -7.33 -8.19
C ASN A 455 -2.22 -7.32 -6.67
N GLN A 456 -2.53 -8.42 -5.98
CA GLN A 456 -2.24 -8.58 -4.54
C GLN A 456 -0.73 -8.47 -4.23
N TRP A 457 0.08 -8.62 -5.29
CA TRP A 457 1.40 -8.07 -5.63
C TRP A 457 1.83 -6.76 -5.00
N ASP A 458 0.98 -5.78 -5.25
CA ASP A 458 1.41 -4.41 -5.30
C ASP A 458 1.73 -3.94 -3.88
N GLN A 459 2.76 -3.11 -3.75
CA GLN A 459 3.18 -2.58 -2.47
C GLN A 459 2.00 -1.92 -1.73
N SER A 460 1.10 -1.24 -2.48
CA SER A 460 -0.13 -0.65 -1.95
C SER A 460 -1.13 -1.68 -1.41
N MET A 461 -1.31 -2.82 -2.09
CA MET A 461 -2.21 -3.89 -1.65
C MET A 461 -1.68 -4.58 -0.39
N LEU A 462 -0.37 -4.79 -0.35
CA LEU A 462 0.27 -5.36 0.82
C LEU A 462 0.24 -4.37 1.99
N ASP A 463 0.58 -3.09 1.81
CA ASP A 463 0.54 -2.09 2.90
C ASP A 463 -0.90 -1.87 3.43
N ASN A 464 -1.90 -2.07 2.57
CA ASN A 464 -3.31 -2.09 2.93
C ASN A 464 -3.85 -3.50 3.19
N ARG A 465 -3.01 -4.49 3.51
CA ARG A 465 -3.42 -5.89 3.72
C ARG A 465 -4.53 -6.03 4.77
N HIS A 466 -4.53 -5.17 5.78
CA HIS A 466 -5.57 -5.08 6.81
C HIS A 466 -6.97 -4.74 6.26
N LEU A 467 -7.06 -4.08 5.09
CA LEU A 467 -8.31 -3.86 4.34
C LEU A 467 -8.57 -5.01 3.36
N VAL A 468 -7.53 -5.53 2.68
CA VAL A 468 -7.66 -6.70 1.78
C VAL A 468 -8.27 -7.90 2.52
N LEU A 469 -7.84 -8.14 3.76
CA LEU A 469 -8.33 -9.23 4.63
C LEU A 469 -9.82 -9.13 4.96
N ARG A 470 -10.49 -8.01 4.66
CA ARG A 470 -11.94 -7.85 4.82
C ARG A 470 -12.74 -8.31 3.61
N GLY A 471 -12.09 -8.59 2.48
CA GLY A 471 -12.73 -9.16 1.29
C GLY A 471 -12.95 -10.67 1.43
N ASP A 472 -13.96 -11.19 0.74
CA ASP A 472 -14.42 -12.59 0.87
C ASP A 472 -13.30 -13.60 0.62
N HIS A 473 -12.60 -13.47 -0.51
CA HIS A 473 -11.54 -14.39 -0.90
C HIS A 473 -10.40 -14.47 0.14
N ALA A 474 -9.94 -13.31 0.65
CA ALA A 474 -8.84 -13.28 1.62
C ALA A 474 -9.28 -13.79 2.99
N ALA A 475 -10.51 -13.48 3.41
CA ALA A 475 -11.08 -13.97 4.67
C ALA A 475 -11.29 -15.49 4.62
N ALA A 476 -11.85 -16.02 3.52
CA ALA A 476 -12.03 -17.45 3.29
C ALA A 476 -10.69 -18.21 3.38
N LEU A 477 -9.63 -17.68 2.74
CA LEU A 477 -8.30 -18.27 2.82
C LEU A 477 -7.72 -18.28 4.24
N MET A 478 -7.97 -17.26 5.06
CA MET A 478 -7.54 -17.25 6.46
C MET A 478 -8.34 -18.22 7.34
N LYS A 479 -9.64 -18.41 7.07
CA LYS A 479 -10.47 -19.42 7.74
C LYS A 479 -10.01 -20.83 7.37
N LEU A 480 -9.81 -21.09 6.08
CA LEU A 480 -9.25 -22.34 5.57
C LEU A 480 -7.88 -22.62 6.21
N ARG A 481 -6.99 -21.62 6.27
CA ARG A 481 -5.70 -21.71 6.97
C ARG A 481 -5.85 -22.18 8.41
N ALA A 482 -6.72 -21.55 9.18
CA ALA A 482 -6.92 -21.89 10.59
C ALA A 482 -7.43 -23.33 10.76
N HIS A 483 -8.36 -23.75 9.91
CA HIS A 483 -8.88 -25.10 9.94
C HIS A 483 -7.85 -26.14 9.48
N THR A 484 -7.05 -25.85 8.44
CA THR A 484 -5.97 -26.74 8.01
C THR A 484 -4.93 -26.96 9.11
N GLU A 485 -4.55 -25.91 9.84
CA GLU A 485 -3.66 -26.04 11.00
C GLU A 485 -4.28 -26.90 12.11
N TRP A 486 -5.57 -26.69 12.40
CA TRP A 486 -6.32 -27.55 13.32
C TRP A 486 -6.40 -29.01 12.84
N ALA A 487 -6.56 -29.24 11.54
CA ALA A 487 -6.63 -30.58 10.94
C ALA A 487 -5.29 -31.33 11.11
N PHE A 488 -4.15 -30.65 11.00
CA PHE A 488 -2.85 -31.23 11.38
C PHE A 488 -2.83 -31.64 12.85
N VAL A 489 -3.20 -30.73 13.76
CA VAL A 489 -3.26 -31.01 15.21
C VAL A 489 -4.16 -32.19 15.52
N LYS A 490 -5.37 -32.23 14.95
CA LYS A 490 -6.32 -33.33 15.11
C LYS A 490 -5.71 -34.64 14.63
N THR A 491 -5.10 -34.64 13.45
CA THR A 491 -4.55 -35.87 12.85
C THR A 491 -3.39 -36.42 13.69
N PHE A 492 -2.46 -35.56 14.12
CA PHE A 492 -1.38 -35.97 15.02
C PHE A 492 -1.91 -36.52 16.35
N HIS A 493 -2.92 -35.87 16.93
CA HIS A 493 -3.57 -36.35 18.16
C HIS A 493 -4.23 -37.73 17.96
N ASP A 494 -4.94 -37.93 16.85
CA ASP A 494 -5.57 -39.21 16.50
C ASP A 494 -4.52 -40.33 16.31
N MET A 495 -3.34 -39.97 15.77
CA MET A 495 -2.17 -40.85 15.61
C MET A 495 -1.30 -41.00 16.87
N LYS A 496 -1.71 -40.40 18.01
CA LYS A 496 -1.02 -40.48 19.31
C LYS A 496 0.37 -39.83 19.35
N PHE A 497 0.63 -38.84 18.49
CA PHE A 497 1.83 -38.02 18.60
C PHE A 497 1.72 -37.04 19.78
N VAL A 498 2.84 -36.76 20.44
CA VAL A 498 2.92 -35.77 21.51
C VAL A 498 3.34 -34.41 20.94
N LYS A 499 2.54 -33.37 21.21
CA LYS A 499 2.91 -31.99 20.85
C LYS A 499 4.02 -31.49 21.77
N VAL A 500 5.06 -30.90 21.20
CA VAL A 500 6.14 -30.22 21.94
C VAL A 500 6.28 -28.76 21.52
N ALA A 501 6.96 -27.95 22.34
CA ALA A 501 7.15 -26.50 22.15
C ALA A 501 8.66 -26.15 22.22
N PRO A 502 9.41 -26.37 21.12
CA PRO A 502 10.85 -26.12 21.06
C PRO A 502 11.20 -24.62 21.08
N PRO A 503 12.44 -24.24 21.47
CA PRO A 503 12.86 -22.84 21.53
C PRO A 503 13.08 -22.22 20.14
N ALA A 504 12.67 -20.97 19.97
CA ALA A 504 12.91 -20.21 18.73
C ALA A 504 14.25 -19.45 18.71
N LEU A 505 14.83 -19.17 19.88
CA LEU A 505 16.15 -18.56 20.04
C LEU A 505 17.19 -19.66 20.27
N VAL A 506 18.16 -19.76 19.37
CA VAL A 506 19.12 -20.87 19.34
C VAL A 506 20.55 -20.36 19.15
N GLN A 507 21.53 -21.20 19.50
CA GLN A 507 22.95 -20.95 19.23
C GLN A 507 23.50 -21.88 18.12
N THR A 508 22.64 -22.75 17.59
CA THR A 508 22.97 -23.79 16.61
C THR A 508 22.34 -23.51 15.25
N GLN A 509 22.92 -24.07 14.20
CA GLN A 509 22.40 -24.06 12.83
C GLN A 509 21.87 -25.46 12.47
N VAL A 510 20.87 -25.52 11.58
CA VAL A 510 20.28 -26.80 11.12
C VAL A 510 20.41 -26.93 9.61
N GLU A 511 19.98 -25.91 8.86
CA GLU A 511 19.88 -25.91 7.39
C GLU A 511 20.96 -25.01 6.75
N GLY A 512 22.18 -25.09 7.31
CA GLY A 512 23.34 -24.29 6.87
C GLY A 512 23.40 -22.87 7.46
N GLY A 513 24.61 -22.37 7.70
CA GLY A 513 24.81 -21.10 8.45
C GLY A 513 24.52 -19.82 7.68
N ALA A 514 24.37 -19.88 6.35
CA ALA A 514 24.24 -18.70 5.51
C ALA A 514 22.88 -17.98 5.63
N THR A 515 21.86 -18.66 6.15
CA THR A 515 20.47 -18.17 6.16
C THR A 515 19.91 -17.93 7.57
N LEU A 516 20.77 -17.77 8.58
CA LEU A 516 20.34 -17.45 9.96
C LEU A 516 20.13 -15.94 10.18
N PHE A 517 19.02 -15.58 10.81
CA PHE A 517 18.87 -14.24 11.39
C PHE A 517 19.67 -14.16 12.69
N ASN A 518 20.60 -13.21 12.77
CA ASN A 518 21.36 -12.95 13.99
C ASN A 518 20.51 -12.08 14.94
N VAL A 519 20.46 -12.48 16.21
CA VAL A 519 19.75 -11.75 17.28
C VAL A 519 20.69 -11.59 18.47
N PRO A 520 20.91 -10.36 18.98
CA PRO A 520 21.62 -10.16 20.24
C PRO A 520 20.84 -10.80 21.39
N TYR A 521 21.46 -11.71 22.15
CA TYR A 521 20.86 -12.33 23.33
C TYR A 521 21.69 -11.95 24.56
N TYR A 522 21.37 -10.79 25.12
CA TYR A 522 22.21 -10.13 26.13
C TYR A 522 23.64 -9.95 25.63
N ASP A 523 24.62 -10.50 26.35
CA ASP A 523 26.04 -10.46 26.00
C ASP A 523 26.47 -11.62 25.08
N GLU A 524 25.53 -12.47 24.68
CA GLU A 524 25.76 -13.63 23.83
C GLU A 524 25.15 -13.46 22.43
N LYS A 525 25.73 -14.21 21.48
CA LYS A 525 25.21 -14.30 20.12
C LYS A 525 24.16 -15.41 20.06
N ALA A 526 22.98 -15.09 19.54
CA ALA A 526 21.95 -16.07 19.23
C ALA A 526 21.41 -15.87 17.81
N PHE A 527 20.58 -16.81 17.39
CA PHE A 527 19.92 -16.82 16.10
C PHE A 527 18.44 -17.15 16.25
N LEU A 528 17.63 -16.76 15.27
CA LEU A 528 16.29 -17.33 15.12
C LEU A 528 16.40 -18.70 14.45
N THR A 529 15.63 -19.67 14.95
CA THR A 529 15.66 -21.05 14.47
C THR A 529 15.27 -21.20 13.00
N GLN A 530 15.97 -22.06 12.26
CA GLN A 530 15.60 -22.48 10.90
C GLN A 530 14.63 -23.66 10.88
N SER A 531 14.71 -24.49 11.91
CA SER A 531 14.01 -25.77 12.08
C SER A 531 14.16 -26.22 13.54
N SER A 532 13.11 -26.88 14.05
CA SER A 532 13.11 -27.44 15.40
C SER A 532 13.55 -28.90 15.43
N GLN A 533 13.89 -29.50 14.29
CA GLN A 533 14.18 -30.92 14.12
C GLN A 533 15.11 -31.48 15.20
N LEU A 534 16.26 -30.83 15.44
CA LEU A 534 17.24 -31.32 16.41
C LEU A 534 16.65 -31.44 17.82
N TYR A 535 15.72 -30.54 18.19
CA TYR A 535 15.03 -30.60 19.47
C TYR A 535 13.99 -31.73 19.51
N LEU A 536 13.29 -31.99 18.39
CA LEU A 536 12.34 -33.11 18.29
C LEU A 536 13.04 -34.46 18.46
N GLU A 537 14.21 -34.63 17.83
CA GLU A 537 15.02 -35.85 17.97
C GLU A 537 15.41 -36.13 19.43
N THR A 538 15.63 -35.09 20.25
CA THR A 538 16.10 -35.28 21.64
C THR A 538 15.05 -35.80 22.59
N VAL A 539 13.77 -35.70 22.22
CA VAL A 539 12.65 -36.09 23.07
C VAL A 539 12.00 -37.41 22.64
N LEU A 540 12.39 -37.97 21.49
CA LEU A 540 11.93 -39.29 21.04
C LEU A 540 12.07 -40.37 22.13
N PRO A 541 13.23 -40.52 22.80
CA PRO A 541 13.39 -41.58 23.80
C PRO A 541 12.48 -41.43 25.04
N SER A 542 11.91 -40.23 25.25
CA SER A 542 11.04 -39.94 26.39
C SER A 542 9.56 -39.87 26.03
N LEU A 543 9.22 -39.38 24.84
CA LEU A 543 7.85 -39.03 24.45
C LEU A 543 7.31 -39.88 23.29
N GLY A 544 8.16 -40.70 22.65
CA GLY A 544 7.84 -41.40 21.41
C GLY A 544 7.70 -40.42 20.25
N ASN A 545 6.76 -40.68 19.34
CA ASN A 545 6.53 -39.82 18.18
C ASN A 545 6.07 -38.42 18.61
N VAL A 546 6.73 -37.39 18.11
CA VAL A 546 6.48 -35.99 18.49
C VAL A 546 6.22 -35.10 17.28
N TYR A 547 5.54 -33.98 17.52
CA TYR A 547 5.40 -32.93 16.52
C TYR A 547 5.41 -31.53 17.14
N CYS A 548 5.72 -30.53 16.33
CA CYS A 548 5.49 -29.12 16.65
C CYS A 548 4.93 -28.37 15.44
N ILE A 549 4.20 -27.28 15.71
CA ILE A 549 3.77 -26.32 14.70
C ILE A 549 4.22 -24.95 15.20
N GLU A 550 5.39 -24.53 14.76
CA GLU A 550 6.09 -23.35 15.28
C GLU A 550 6.61 -22.47 14.14
N LYS A 551 7.15 -21.30 14.48
CA LYS A 551 7.78 -20.43 13.48
C LYS A 551 9.20 -20.90 13.18
N SER A 552 9.53 -20.90 11.89
CA SER A 552 10.89 -21.03 11.39
C SER A 552 11.27 -19.82 10.56
N PHE A 553 12.56 -19.49 10.55
CA PHE A 553 13.08 -18.26 10.00
C PHE A 553 14.21 -18.53 9.02
N ARG A 554 14.17 -17.86 7.86
CA ARG A 554 15.22 -17.95 6.83
C ARG A 554 15.61 -16.56 6.35
N ALA A 555 16.85 -16.18 6.59
CA ALA A 555 17.46 -14.92 6.16
C ALA A 555 17.94 -14.96 4.69
N GLU A 556 17.29 -15.77 3.86
CA GLU A 556 17.56 -15.84 2.44
C GLU A 556 17.25 -14.52 1.75
N LYS A 557 18.19 -14.02 0.94
CA LYS A 557 18.03 -12.81 0.13
C LYS A 557 17.30 -13.12 -1.19
N SER A 558 16.21 -13.86 -1.11
CA SER A 558 15.46 -14.36 -2.26
C SER A 558 14.03 -13.80 -2.29
N LEU A 559 13.60 -13.28 -3.44
CA LEU A 559 12.26 -12.75 -3.69
C LEU A 559 11.51 -13.65 -4.67
N THR A 560 11.12 -14.82 -4.21
CA THR A 560 10.37 -15.80 -5.01
C THR A 560 8.91 -15.87 -4.57
N ARG A 561 8.14 -16.73 -5.25
CA ARG A 561 6.73 -17.00 -4.96
C ARG A 561 6.53 -17.98 -3.80
N ARG A 562 7.57 -18.68 -3.34
CA ARG A 562 7.48 -19.75 -2.33
C ARG A 562 8.31 -19.55 -1.07
N HIS A 563 9.15 -18.50 -1.02
CA HIS A 563 10.01 -18.22 0.13
C HIS A 563 9.47 -17.05 0.97
N LEU A 564 9.52 -17.25 2.28
CA LEU A 564 9.22 -16.27 3.32
C LEU A 564 10.40 -16.22 4.29
N SER A 565 10.59 -15.07 4.94
CA SER A 565 11.60 -14.93 6.00
C SER A 565 11.11 -15.47 7.34
N GLU A 566 9.79 -15.55 7.54
CA GLU A 566 9.11 -16.15 8.68
C GLU A 566 7.94 -16.96 8.13
N TYR A 567 7.87 -18.24 8.46
CA TYR A 567 6.82 -19.15 8.01
C TYR A 567 6.41 -20.10 9.15
N THR A 568 5.25 -20.73 8.99
CA THR A 568 4.73 -21.70 9.96
C THR A 568 5.19 -23.09 9.53
N HIS A 569 6.02 -23.70 10.37
CA HIS A 569 6.68 -24.96 10.07
C HIS A 569 6.01 -26.07 10.89
N VAL A 570 5.40 -27.01 10.18
CA VAL A 570 4.82 -28.22 10.76
C VAL A 570 5.91 -29.28 10.70
N GLU A 571 6.47 -29.64 11.84
CA GLU A 571 7.59 -30.59 11.95
C GLU A 571 7.17 -31.77 12.80
N ALA A 572 7.58 -32.98 12.40
CA ALA A 572 7.35 -34.19 13.18
C ALA A 572 8.52 -35.16 13.06
N GLU A 573 8.75 -35.90 14.14
CA GLU A 573 9.83 -36.87 14.26
C GLU A 573 9.26 -38.17 14.85
N LEU A 574 9.65 -39.30 14.26
CA LEU A 574 9.13 -40.63 14.58
C LEU A 574 10.26 -41.53 15.04
N ASP A 575 9.99 -42.31 16.08
CA ASP A 575 10.93 -43.26 16.66
C ASP A 575 10.68 -44.69 16.15
N PHE A 576 11.73 -45.50 16.05
CA PHE A 576 11.70 -46.90 15.59
C PHE A 576 11.03 -47.12 14.22
N ILE A 577 11.47 -46.36 13.21
CA ILE A 577 10.95 -46.47 11.84
C ILE A 577 12.07 -46.74 10.83
N ASP A 578 11.70 -47.27 9.65
CA ASP A 578 12.55 -47.28 8.47
C ASP A 578 12.13 -46.23 7.42
N PHE A 579 12.85 -46.17 6.29
CA PHE A 579 12.54 -45.17 5.26
C PHE A 579 11.20 -45.43 4.56
N ALA A 580 10.74 -46.67 4.46
CA ALA A 580 9.42 -46.98 3.89
C ALA A 580 8.30 -46.52 4.83
N ASP A 581 8.45 -46.75 6.13
CA ASP A 581 7.54 -46.25 7.17
C ASP A 581 7.41 -44.72 7.11
N LEU A 582 8.52 -43.99 6.94
CA LEU A 582 8.50 -42.53 6.79
C LEU A 582 7.67 -42.08 5.57
N LEU A 583 7.84 -42.74 4.42
CA LEU A 583 7.10 -42.42 3.20
C LEU A 583 5.60 -42.73 3.35
N GLU A 584 5.25 -43.83 4.01
CA GLU A 584 3.86 -44.21 4.27
C GLU A 584 3.18 -43.24 5.24
N HIS A 585 3.88 -42.86 6.31
CA HIS A 585 3.41 -41.87 7.27
C HIS A 585 3.19 -40.49 6.61
N LEU A 586 4.12 -40.02 5.78
CA LEU A 586 3.99 -38.77 5.02
C LEU A 586 2.75 -38.75 4.11
N GLU A 587 2.49 -39.86 3.42
CA GLU A 587 1.31 -39.99 2.59
C GLU A 587 0.03 -39.97 3.43
N GLU A 588 0.05 -40.68 4.57
CA GLU A 588 -1.08 -40.78 5.49
C GLU A 588 -1.44 -39.43 6.13
N ILE A 589 -0.47 -38.69 6.67
CA ILE A 589 -0.71 -37.39 7.32
C ILE A 589 -1.28 -36.38 6.32
N ILE A 590 -0.74 -36.32 5.11
CA ILE A 590 -1.23 -35.41 4.05
C ILE A 590 -2.67 -35.75 3.68
N CYS A 591 -2.97 -37.03 3.43
CA CYS A 591 -4.31 -37.45 3.01
C CYS A 591 -5.35 -37.25 4.12
N ARG A 592 -5.03 -37.57 5.38
CA ARG A 592 -5.94 -37.40 6.52
C ARG A 592 -6.24 -35.93 6.82
N VAL A 593 -5.26 -35.04 6.66
CA VAL A 593 -5.48 -33.59 6.81
C VAL A 593 -6.43 -33.06 5.74
N ILE A 594 -6.26 -33.51 4.49
CA ILE A 594 -7.17 -33.14 3.40
C ILE A 594 -8.58 -33.67 3.67
N ASP A 595 -8.70 -34.91 4.17
CA ASP A 595 -9.99 -35.49 4.54
C ASP A 595 -10.68 -34.67 5.64
N ALA A 596 -9.96 -34.31 6.70
CA ALA A 596 -10.51 -33.48 7.77
C ALA A 596 -10.99 -32.10 7.26
N VAL A 597 -10.27 -31.48 6.31
CA VAL A 597 -10.69 -30.23 5.66
C VAL A 597 -11.96 -30.41 4.82
N LEU A 598 -12.06 -31.52 4.07
CA LEU A 598 -13.21 -31.80 3.19
C LEU A 598 -14.46 -32.28 3.96
N GLU A 599 -14.28 -32.86 5.15
CA GLU A 599 -15.37 -33.26 6.05
C GLU A 599 -16.11 -32.05 6.65
N ASP A 600 -15.43 -30.91 6.79
CA ASP A 600 -16.06 -29.66 7.20
C ASP A 600 -16.74 -28.97 6.01
N THR A 601 -18.07 -28.87 6.06
CA THR A 601 -18.87 -28.33 4.95
C THR A 601 -18.57 -26.86 4.62
N GLU A 602 -18.18 -26.05 5.61
CA GLU A 602 -17.84 -24.64 5.35
C GLU A 602 -16.47 -24.56 4.68
N MET A 603 -15.49 -25.34 5.16
CA MET A 603 -14.15 -25.34 4.58
C MET A 603 -14.12 -25.97 3.19
N ALA A 604 -14.90 -27.02 2.94
CA ALA A 604 -15.09 -27.60 1.61
C ALA A 604 -15.66 -26.56 0.63
N ALA A 605 -16.64 -25.76 1.06
CA ALA A 605 -17.21 -24.69 0.24
C ALA A 605 -16.18 -23.57 -0.04
N PHE A 606 -15.39 -23.15 0.96
CA PHE A 606 -14.30 -22.20 0.73
C PHE A 606 -13.24 -22.77 -0.20
N LEU A 607 -12.88 -24.04 -0.07
CA LEU A 607 -11.93 -24.69 -0.95
C LEU A 607 -12.44 -24.77 -2.38
N GLU A 608 -13.72 -25.08 -2.58
CA GLU A 608 -14.36 -25.07 -3.91
C GLU A 608 -14.37 -23.66 -4.54
N GLU A 609 -14.62 -22.61 -3.74
CA GLU A 609 -14.54 -21.23 -4.22
C GLU A 609 -13.10 -20.82 -4.59
N LEU A 610 -12.12 -21.17 -3.75
CA LEU A 610 -10.72 -20.81 -3.94
C LEU A 610 -10.04 -21.64 -5.02
N ASN A 611 -10.41 -22.92 -5.14
CA ASN A 611 -9.83 -23.90 -6.04
C ASN A 611 -10.93 -24.87 -6.56
N PRO A 612 -11.75 -24.44 -7.54
CA PRO A 612 -12.85 -25.26 -8.08
C PRO A 612 -12.36 -26.50 -8.85
N THR A 613 -11.06 -26.55 -9.16
CA THR A 613 -10.40 -27.66 -9.84
C THR A 613 -9.68 -28.61 -8.88
N PHE A 614 -9.80 -28.41 -7.56
CA PHE A 614 -9.10 -29.24 -6.58
C PHE A 614 -9.51 -30.71 -6.73
N GLN A 615 -8.50 -31.58 -6.76
CA GLN A 615 -8.69 -33.02 -6.72
C GLN A 615 -7.89 -33.59 -5.56
N LYS A 616 -8.54 -34.41 -4.73
CA LYS A 616 -7.86 -35.14 -3.67
C LYS A 616 -6.79 -36.05 -4.31
N PRO A 617 -5.54 -36.03 -3.82
CA PRO A 617 -4.49 -36.88 -4.36
C PRO A 617 -4.83 -38.36 -4.18
N GLN A 618 -4.54 -39.17 -5.19
CA GLN A 618 -4.72 -40.62 -5.13
C GLN A 618 -3.52 -41.28 -4.44
N ARG A 619 -3.81 -42.33 -3.67
CA ARG A 619 -2.82 -43.19 -3.03
C ARG A 619 -2.57 -44.45 -3.88
N PRO A 620 -1.35 -45.00 -3.93
CA PRO A 620 -0.12 -44.46 -3.34
C PRO A 620 0.46 -43.29 -4.17
N PHE A 621 1.23 -42.43 -3.54
CA PHE A 621 1.98 -41.36 -4.21
C PHE A 621 3.09 -41.97 -5.07
N MET A 622 3.47 -41.26 -6.14
CA MET A 622 4.56 -41.72 -6.99
C MET A 622 5.88 -41.68 -6.22
N ARG A 623 6.63 -42.77 -6.19
CA ARG A 623 8.02 -42.76 -5.72
C ARG A 623 8.95 -42.63 -6.94
N MET A 624 9.87 -41.67 -6.89
CA MET A 624 10.86 -41.43 -7.92
C MET A 624 12.22 -41.23 -7.25
N LYS A 625 13.27 -41.93 -7.69
CA LYS A 625 14.62 -41.62 -7.19
C LYS A 625 15.17 -40.38 -7.89
N TYR A 626 16.07 -39.67 -7.25
CA TYR A 626 16.80 -38.54 -7.82
C TYR A 626 17.41 -38.89 -9.19
N SER A 627 18.05 -40.06 -9.31
CA SER A 627 18.61 -40.54 -10.58
C SER A 627 17.56 -40.65 -11.68
N ASP A 628 16.36 -41.13 -11.34
CA ASP A 628 15.26 -41.31 -12.28
C ASP A 628 14.69 -39.95 -12.71
N ALA A 629 14.69 -38.96 -11.81
CA ALA A 629 14.29 -37.59 -12.12
C ALA A 629 15.28 -36.92 -13.09
N ILE A 630 16.59 -37.07 -12.87
CA ILE A 630 17.63 -36.58 -13.78
C ILE A 630 17.45 -37.19 -15.18
N GLU A 631 17.25 -38.50 -15.25
CA GLU A 631 16.95 -39.17 -16.52
C GLU A 631 15.65 -38.66 -17.15
N TRP A 632 14.60 -38.45 -16.36
CA TRP A 632 13.33 -37.96 -16.84
C TRP A 632 13.46 -36.55 -17.44
N LEU A 633 14.16 -35.64 -16.77
CA LEU A 633 14.41 -34.27 -17.22
C LEU A 633 15.18 -34.25 -18.56
N ASN A 634 16.20 -35.09 -18.67
CA ASN A 634 17.04 -35.20 -19.87
C ASN A 634 16.32 -35.88 -21.06
N LYS A 635 15.31 -36.72 -20.80
CA LYS A 635 14.51 -37.42 -21.83
C LYS A 635 13.39 -36.58 -22.42
N GLN A 636 13.12 -35.36 -21.92
CA GLN A 636 12.12 -34.48 -22.49
C GLN A 636 12.55 -33.98 -23.89
N ASP A 637 11.59 -33.58 -24.73
CA ASP A 637 11.85 -33.03 -26.07
C ASP A 637 11.26 -31.60 -26.21
N PRO A 638 12.10 -30.54 -26.15
CA PRO A 638 13.54 -30.57 -25.85
C PRO A 638 13.83 -30.90 -24.38
N PRO A 639 15.07 -31.32 -24.03
CA PRO A 639 15.46 -31.60 -22.65
C PRO A 639 15.21 -30.40 -21.73
N ILE A 640 14.81 -30.68 -20.48
CA ILE A 640 14.74 -29.64 -19.45
C ILE A 640 16.15 -29.48 -18.89
N LEU A 641 16.71 -28.28 -19.04
CA LEU A 641 18.09 -27.96 -18.71
C LEU A 641 18.20 -27.42 -17.28
N ASN A 642 19.38 -27.57 -16.69
CA ASN A 642 19.73 -26.98 -15.39
C ASN A 642 19.88 -25.44 -15.50
N GLU A 643 20.16 -24.77 -14.38
CA GLU A 643 20.28 -23.30 -14.35
C GLU A 643 21.41 -22.75 -15.25
N GLU A 644 22.40 -23.58 -15.56
CA GLU A 644 23.52 -23.24 -16.45
C GLU A 644 23.19 -23.48 -17.94
N GLY A 645 22.01 -24.01 -18.26
CA GLY A 645 21.61 -24.32 -19.63
C GLY A 645 22.20 -25.62 -20.18
N ASN A 646 22.65 -26.52 -19.30
CA ASN A 646 23.16 -27.85 -19.65
C ASN A 646 22.16 -28.95 -19.27
N THR A 647 22.32 -30.14 -19.84
CA THR A 647 21.59 -31.33 -19.37
C THR A 647 22.03 -31.69 -17.95
N HIS A 648 21.10 -32.16 -17.14
CA HIS A 648 21.36 -32.49 -15.75
C HIS A 648 22.32 -33.69 -15.63
N VAL A 649 23.24 -33.64 -14.66
CA VAL A 649 24.14 -34.75 -14.31
C VAL A 649 24.01 -35.12 -12.84
N PHE A 650 24.46 -36.33 -12.47
CA PHE A 650 24.42 -36.77 -11.08
C PHE A 650 25.26 -35.84 -10.18
N GLY A 651 24.65 -35.35 -9.11
CA GLY A 651 25.24 -34.36 -8.21
C GLY A 651 24.70 -32.94 -8.42
N ASP A 652 24.02 -32.67 -9.54
CA ASP A 652 23.31 -31.40 -9.75
C ASP A 652 22.15 -31.26 -8.77
N ASP A 653 21.95 -30.05 -8.26
CA ASP A 653 20.70 -29.67 -7.60
C ASP A 653 19.58 -29.51 -8.65
N ILE A 654 18.39 -30.03 -8.35
CA ILE A 654 17.23 -29.88 -9.23
C ILE A 654 16.48 -28.63 -8.79
N ALA A 655 16.86 -27.50 -9.38
CA ALA A 655 16.28 -26.21 -9.05
C ALA A 655 14.74 -26.15 -9.27
N GLU A 656 14.10 -25.18 -8.59
CA GLU A 656 12.65 -24.97 -8.57
C GLU A 656 11.97 -25.08 -9.94
N ALA A 657 12.56 -24.46 -10.97
CA ALA A 657 11.96 -24.39 -12.29
C ALA A 657 11.89 -25.77 -12.97
N ALA A 658 12.94 -26.57 -12.86
CA ALA A 658 13.01 -27.92 -13.41
C ALA A 658 12.10 -28.87 -12.60
N GLU A 659 12.18 -28.79 -11.27
CA GLU A 659 11.33 -29.54 -10.34
C GLU A 659 9.83 -29.31 -10.61
N ARG A 660 9.40 -28.05 -10.68
CA ARG A 660 8.00 -27.69 -10.94
C ARG A 660 7.56 -28.16 -12.31
N ARG A 661 8.37 -27.94 -13.36
CA ARG A 661 8.02 -28.38 -14.71
C ARG A 661 7.84 -29.90 -14.77
N MET A 662 8.73 -30.67 -14.13
CA MET A 662 8.58 -32.13 -14.04
C MET A 662 7.30 -32.52 -13.32
N THR A 663 7.05 -31.93 -12.15
CA THR A 663 5.88 -32.25 -11.33
C THR A 663 4.58 -31.89 -12.03
N ASP A 664 4.53 -30.76 -12.72
CA ASP A 664 3.36 -30.27 -13.47
C ASP A 664 3.05 -31.15 -14.69
N ILE A 665 4.08 -31.62 -15.41
CA ILE A 665 3.91 -32.53 -16.56
C ILE A 665 3.45 -33.92 -16.09
N ILE A 666 4.01 -34.42 -14.99
CA ILE A 666 3.61 -35.70 -14.40
C ILE A 666 2.22 -35.62 -13.76
N ASN A 667 1.85 -34.44 -13.25
CA ASN A 667 0.53 -34.08 -12.73
C ASN A 667 -0.03 -35.03 -11.65
N ARG A 668 0.83 -35.47 -10.73
CA ARG A 668 0.45 -36.20 -9.51
C ARG A 668 1.50 -35.96 -8.41
N PRO A 669 1.17 -36.20 -7.12
CA PRO A 669 2.17 -36.10 -6.05
C PRO A 669 3.34 -37.05 -6.27
N ILE A 670 4.56 -36.55 -6.03
CA ILE A 670 5.80 -37.30 -6.18
C ILE A 670 6.58 -37.22 -4.86
N PHE A 671 6.94 -38.37 -4.29
CA PHE A 671 8.05 -38.50 -3.37
C PHE A 671 9.32 -38.65 -4.19
N LEU A 672 10.05 -37.54 -4.35
CA LEU A 672 11.39 -37.54 -4.92
C LEU A 672 12.36 -37.93 -3.81
N THR A 673 13.12 -39.00 -4.02
CA THR A 673 13.89 -39.65 -2.95
C THR A 673 15.35 -39.88 -3.33
N HIS A 674 16.18 -40.26 -2.36
CA HIS A 674 17.56 -40.69 -2.61
C HIS A 674 18.45 -39.61 -3.23
N PHE A 675 18.44 -38.41 -2.64
CA PHE A 675 19.29 -37.31 -3.11
C PHE A 675 20.78 -37.55 -2.80
N PRO A 676 21.71 -37.03 -3.63
CA PRO A 676 23.14 -37.10 -3.36
C PRO A 676 23.52 -36.51 -2.00
N THR A 677 24.46 -37.15 -1.31
CA THR A 677 24.90 -36.76 0.04
C THR A 677 25.52 -35.35 0.05
N GLN A 678 26.15 -34.93 -1.05
CA GLN A 678 26.87 -33.67 -1.14
C GLN A 678 25.97 -32.43 -1.23
N ILE A 679 24.69 -32.61 -1.57
CA ILE A 679 23.72 -31.51 -1.76
C ILE A 679 22.64 -31.49 -0.68
N LYS A 680 22.75 -32.34 0.34
CA LYS A 680 21.78 -32.46 1.44
C LYS A 680 22.47 -32.24 2.79
N ALA A 681 21.66 -32.00 3.82
CA ALA A 681 22.14 -31.69 5.15
C ALA A 681 22.95 -32.84 5.79
N PHE A 682 23.88 -32.48 6.66
CA PHE A 682 24.86 -33.39 7.24
C PHE A 682 24.27 -34.49 8.13
N TYR A 683 23.07 -34.26 8.68
CA TYR A 683 22.40 -35.16 9.61
C TYR A 683 21.68 -36.33 8.92
N MET A 684 21.53 -36.29 7.59
CA MET A 684 20.75 -37.28 6.85
C MET A 684 21.48 -38.63 6.79
N LYS A 685 20.74 -39.71 7.04
CA LYS A 685 21.25 -41.09 6.92
C LYS A 685 21.56 -41.43 5.47
N LYS A 686 22.69 -42.10 5.23
CA LYS A 686 23.05 -42.62 3.90
C LYS A 686 22.24 -43.86 3.59
N ASP A 687 21.92 -44.06 2.32
CA ASP A 687 21.31 -45.30 1.86
C ASP A 687 22.30 -46.47 2.05
N PRO A 688 21.90 -47.59 2.68
CA PRO A 688 22.78 -48.71 2.97
C PRO A 688 23.22 -49.48 1.71
N SER A 689 22.49 -49.34 0.59
CA SER A 689 22.80 -49.94 -0.71
C SER A 689 23.61 -49.04 -1.63
N ASP A 690 23.55 -47.72 -1.46
CA ASP A 690 24.36 -46.74 -2.20
C ASP A 690 24.73 -45.53 -1.31
N ALA A 691 25.93 -45.58 -0.72
CA ALA A 691 26.44 -44.54 0.17
C ALA A 691 26.65 -43.16 -0.49
N ARG A 692 26.44 -43.02 -1.81
CA ARG A 692 26.47 -41.72 -2.50
C ARG A 692 25.20 -40.92 -2.26
N VAL A 693 24.10 -41.57 -1.90
CA VAL A 693 22.78 -40.93 -1.69
C VAL A 693 22.30 -41.09 -0.24
N THR A 694 21.30 -40.31 0.13
CA THR A 694 20.69 -40.32 1.46
C THR A 694 19.30 -40.92 1.46
N GLU A 695 18.84 -41.47 2.58
CA GLU A 695 17.42 -41.84 2.80
C GLU A 695 16.58 -40.57 3.03
N SER A 696 16.53 -39.71 2.02
CA SER A 696 15.84 -38.42 2.01
C SER A 696 14.65 -38.44 1.07
N VAL A 697 13.65 -37.62 1.37
CA VAL A 697 12.43 -37.44 0.58
C VAL A 697 12.02 -35.97 0.53
N ASP A 698 11.73 -35.51 -0.67
CA ASP A 698 11.02 -34.26 -0.92
C ASP A 698 9.63 -34.61 -1.51
N CYS A 699 8.55 -34.08 -0.94
CA CYS A 699 7.19 -34.26 -1.48
C CYS A 699 6.83 -33.11 -2.42
N LEU A 700 6.72 -33.44 -3.70
CA LEU A 700 6.43 -32.50 -4.77
C LEU A 700 4.95 -32.56 -5.12
N MET A 701 4.29 -31.40 -5.13
CA MET A 701 2.89 -31.25 -5.51
C MET A 701 2.73 -30.44 -6.82
N PRO A 702 1.85 -30.86 -7.74
CA PRO A 702 1.55 -30.09 -8.94
C PRO A 702 1.16 -28.64 -8.63
N GLY A 703 1.63 -27.70 -9.44
CA GLY A 703 1.42 -26.26 -9.31
C GLY A 703 2.40 -25.56 -8.37
N VAL A 704 2.85 -26.22 -7.29
CA VAL A 704 3.72 -25.60 -6.26
C VAL A 704 5.15 -26.12 -6.29
N GLY A 705 5.36 -27.42 -6.49
CA GLY A 705 6.64 -28.10 -6.27
C GLY A 705 6.77 -28.64 -4.85
N GLU A 706 7.97 -28.58 -4.29
CA GLU A 706 8.28 -29.06 -2.93
C GLU A 706 7.44 -28.38 -1.83
N ILE A 707 6.66 -29.18 -1.10
CA ILE A 707 5.90 -28.77 0.10
C ILE A 707 6.39 -29.41 1.40
N VAL A 708 7.14 -30.51 1.32
CA VAL A 708 7.72 -31.24 2.45
C VAL A 708 9.15 -31.64 2.11
N GLY A 709 10.06 -31.48 3.07
CA GLY A 709 11.38 -32.09 3.06
C GLY A 709 11.56 -32.97 4.29
N GLY A 710 12.13 -34.15 4.13
CA GLY A 710 12.32 -35.11 5.22
C GLY A 710 13.44 -36.11 4.95
N SER A 711 13.83 -36.83 5.99
CA SER A 711 14.83 -37.91 5.88
C SER A 711 14.85 -38.80 7.11
N MET A 712 15.44 -39.98 6.94
CA MET A 712 15.98 -40.75 8.05
C MET A 712 17.22 -40.07 8.62
N ARG A 713 17.44 -40.20 9.93
CA ARG A 713 18.53 -39.52 10.64
C ARG A 713 19.70 -40.47 10.87
N MET A 714 20.91 -39.92 10.89
CA MET A 714 22.13 -40.67 11.14
C MET A 714 22.12 -41.27 12.57
N GLU A 715 22.41 -42.58 12.68
CA GLU A 715 22.33 -43.33 13.95
C GLU A 715 23.68 -43.49 14.65
N GLY A 716 24.78 -43.47 13.88
CA GLY A 716 26.12 -43.76 14.37
C GLY A 716 26.80 -42.54 15.00
N TYR A 717 27.31 -42.69 16.23
CA TYR A 717 28.04 -41.62 16.92
C TYR A 717 29.28 -41.17 16.14
N GLU A 718 30.16 -42.10 15.77
CA GLU A 718 31.39 -41.79 15.02
C GLU A 718 31.10 -41.20 13.63
N GLU A 719 30.04 -41.68 12.97
CA GLU A 719 29.63 -41.12 11.67
C GLU A 719 29.15 -39.68 11.82
N LEU A 720 28.39 -39.39 12.88
CA LEU A 720 27.90 -38.04 13.16
C LEU A 720 29.05 -37.09 13.51
N MET A 721 30.03 -37.55 14.29
CA MET A 721 31.24 -36.76 14.59
C MET A 721 32.05 -36.46 13.33
N ALA A 722 32.20 -37.44 12.43
CA ALA A 722 32.86 -37.23 11.14
C ALA A 722 32.07 -36.27 10.22
N ALA A 723 30.74 -36.27 10.30
CA ALA A 723 29.91 -35.30 9.58
C ALA A 723 30.12 -33.87 10.10
N TYR A 724 30.17 -33.67 11.42
CA TYR A 724 30.51 -32.37 12.02
C TYR A 724 31.88 -31.85 11.55
N GLU A 725 32.89 -32.73 11.54
CA GLU A 725 34.24 -32.38 11.08
C GLU A 725 34.25 -31.98 9.60
N ARG A 726 33.57 -32.74 8.73
CA ARG A 726 33.46 -32.46 7.29
C ARG A 726 32.83 -31.11 7.00
N GLU A 727 31.76 -30.76 7.70
CA GLU A 727 31.06 -29.48 7.50
C GLU A 727 31.72 -28.31 8.24
N GLY A 728 32.78 -28.55 9.03
CA GLY A 728 33.43 -27.52 9.85
C GLY A 728 32.54 -26.98 10.97
N ILE A 729 31.61 -27.79 11.48
CA ILE A 729 30.66 -27.40 12.53
C ILE A 729 31.19 -27.86 13.90
N PRO A 730 31.30 -26.98 14.91
CA PRO A 730 31.79 -27.37 16.23
C PRO A 730 30.82 -28.31 16.97
N ALA A 731 31.09 -29.62 16.94
CA ALA A 731 30.23 -30.64 17.57
C ALA A 731 29.97 -30.42 19.07
N LYS A 732 30.89 -29.76 19.78
CA LYS A 732 30.75 -29.43 21.22
C LYS A 732 29.50 -28.61 21.54
N ASP A 733 29.03 -27.78 20.60
CA ASP A 733 27.86 -26.92 20.79
C ASP A 733 26.54 -27.71 20.61
N TYR A 734 26.65 -28.94 20.12
CA TYR A 734 25.57 -29.90 19.85
C TYR A 734 25.67 -31.12 20.76
N TYR A 735 26.31 -31.02 21.93
CA TYR A 735 26.54 -32.16 22.82
C TYR A 735 25.24 -32.95 23.08
N TRP A 736 24.14 -32.25 23.35
CA TRP A 736 22.80 -32.79 23.61
C TRP A 736 22.21 -33.55 22.42
N TYR A 737 22.60 -33.20 21.19
CA TYR A 737 22.20 -33.88 19.97
C TYR A 737 23.06 -35.14 19.72
N THR A 738 24.37 -35.01 19.92
CA THR A 738 25.29 -36.16 19.78
C THR A 738 25.09 -37.21 20.86
N ASP A 739 24.62 -36.81 22.04
CA ASP A 739 24.32 -37.70 23.16
C ASP A 739 23.17 -38.66 22.85
N GLN A 740 22.25 -38.29 21.94
CA GLN A 740 21.18 -39.19 21.46
C GLN A 740 21.78 -40.46 20.79
N ARG A 741 22.96 -40.34 20.18
CA ARG A 741 23.65 -41.47 19.52
C ARG A 741 24.50 -42.30 20.49
N LYS A 742 24.69 -41.83 21.73
CA LYS A 742 25.40 -42.54 22.80
C LYS A 742 24.45 -43.29 23.73
N TYR A 743 23.37 -42.64 24.14
CA TYR A 743 22.48 -43.12 25.20
C TYR A 743 21.24 -43.79 24.61
N GLY A 744 21.43 -44.94 23.95
CA GLY A 744 20.32 -45.74 23.42
C GLY A 744 19.74 -45.19 22.12
N THR A 745 20.58 -45.06 21.09
CA THR A 745 20.16 -44.66 19.74
C THR A 745 19.13 -45.63 19.16
N SER A 746 18.21 -45.09 18.36
CA SER A 746 17.17 -45.83 17.62
C SER A 746 17.15 -45.38 16.16
N PRO A 747 16.72 -46.23 15.21
CA PRO A 747 16.45 -45.79 13.84
C PRO A 747 15.22 -44.87 13.86
N HIS A 748 15.40 -43.62 13.42
CA HIS A 748 14.37 -42.60 13.46
C HIS A 748 14.46 -41.69 12.23
N GLY A 749 13.36 -40.99 11.96
CA GLY A 749 13.24 -40.10 10.83
C GLY A 749 12.10 -39.10 11.03
N GLY A 750 12.09 -38.08 10.19
CA GLY A 750 11.09 -37.04 10.29
C GLY A 750 11.11 -36.10 9.10
N TYR A 751 10.32 -35.04 9.23
CA TYR A 751 10.05 -34.13 8.13
C TYR A 751 9.60 -32.75 8.63
N GLY A 752 9.79 -31.76 7.76
CA GLY A 752 9.26 -30.41 7.89
C GLY A 752 8.36 -30.06 6.71
N LEU A 753 7.20 -29.49 7.00
CA LEU A 753 6.20 -29.04 6.04
C LEU A 753 5.93 -27.55 6.22
N GLY A 754 6.12 -26.77 5.15
CA GLY A 754 5.77 -25.35 5.15
C GLY A 754 4.28 -25.15 4.99
N LEU A 755 3.57 -24.75 6.06
CA LEU A 755 2.10 -24.65 6.06
C LEU A 755 1.60 -23.71 4.96
N GLU A 756 2.28 -22.59 4.75
CA GLU A 756 1.95 -21.64 3.69
C GLU A 756 2.11 -22.23 2.27
N ARG A 757 3.09 -23.12 2.04
CA ARG A 757 3.24 -23.83 0.77
C ARG A 757 2.13 -24.86 0.58
N PHE A 758 1.79 -25.60 1.64
CA PHE A 758 0.67 -26.55 1.64
C PHE A 758 -0.66 -25.86 1.31
N LEU A 759 -0.93 -24.71 1.94
CA LEU A 759 -2.12 -23.90 1.66
C LEU A 759 -2.12 -23.32 0.25
N ALA A 760 -0.95 -22.90 -0.25
CA ALA A 760 -0.85 -22.38 -1.61
C ALA A 760 -1.19 -23.46 -2.64
N TRP A 761 -0.80 -24.71 -2.39
CA TRP A 761 -1.21 -25.84 -3.21
C TRP A 761 -2.70 -26.13 -3.07
N LEU A 762 -3.17 -26.33 -1.83
CA LEU A 762 -4.56 -26.70 -1.53
C LEU A 762 -5.55 -25.70 -2.15
N ALA A 763 -5.33 -24.41 -1.91
CA ALA A 763 -6.22 -23.32 -2.34
C ALA A 763 -5.80 -22.67 -3.67
N ASN A 764 -4.93 -23.31 -4.46
CA ASN A 764 -4.44 -22.84 -5.77
C ASN A 764 -3.97 -21.38 -5.78
N GLN A 765 -3.17 -21.01 -4.77
CA GLN A 765 -2.63 -19.66 -4.64
C GLN A 765 -1.30 -19.55 -5.37
N HIS A 766 -1.18 -18.51 -6.19
CA HIS A 766 0.01 -18.25 -7.00
C HIS A 766 1.30 -18.06 -6.17
N THR A 767 1.19 -17.69 -4.89
CA THR A 767 2.33 -17.57 -3.97
C THR A 767 1.89 -17.70 -2.53
N VAL A 768 2.81 -18.19 -1.69
CA VAL A 768 2.65 -18.38 -0.25
C VAL A 768 2.26 -17.10 0.50
N ARG A 769 2.55 -15.92 -0.04
CA ARG A 769 2.27 -14.64 0.63
C ARG A 769 0.77 -14.36 0.82
N THR A 770 -0.12 -14.81 -0.07
CA THR A 770 -1.59 -14.65 0.13
C THR A 770 -2.08 -15.50 1.29
N THR A 771 -1.42 -16.64 1.52
CA THR A 771 -1.74 -17.57 2.60
C THR A 771 -1.29 -17.04 3.96
N CYS A 772 -0.58 -15.92 4.01
CA CYS A 772 -0.22 -15.23 5.25
C CYS A 772 -1.25 -14.18 5.65
N LEU A 773 -1.35 -13.96 6.96
CA LEU A 773 -2.01 -12.77 7.50
C LEU A 773 -1.23 -11.51 7.09
N TYR A 774 0.04 -11.43 7.51
CA TYR A 774 0.99 -10.39 7.13
C TYR A 774 2.35 -11.01 6.78
N PRO A 775 2.69 -11.19 5.50
CA PRO A 775 3.89 -11.92 5.11
C PRO A 775 5.17 -11.18 5.49
N ARG A 776 6.24 -11.93 5.79
CA ARG A 776 7.61 -11.42 5.98
C ARG A 776 8.51 -11.98 4.89
N PHE A 777 9.26 -11.11 4.24
CA PHE A 777 10.25 -11.45 3.23
C PHE A 777 11.24 -10.30 3.07
N MET A 778 12.30 -10.48 2.28
CA MET A 778 13.30 -9.43 2.05
C MET A 778 12.65 -8.13 1.54
N GLY A 779 12.82 -7.04 2.28
CA GLY A 779 12.21 -5.74 1.98
C GLY A 779 10.83 -5.50 2.61
N ARG A 780 10.27 -6.45 3.38
CA ARG A 780 8.97 -6.30 4.03
C ARG A 780 8.94 -6.79 5.49
N CYS A 781 8.78 -5.84 6.40
CA CYS A 781 8.55 -6.06 7.84
C CYS A 781 7.46 -5.12 8.40
N LYS A 782 6.40 -4.93 7.62
CA LYS A 782 5.20 -4.14 7.97
C LYS A 782 3.96 -5.03 7.80
N PRO A 783 2.81 -4.68 8.41
CA PRO A 783 1.54 -5.36 8.11
C PRO A 783 1.34 -5.44 6.60
#